data_AF-A0A1Y2C090-F1
#
_entry.id   AF-A0A1Y2C090-F1
#
_cell.length_a   1.000
_cell.length_b   1.000
_cell.length_c   1.000
_cell.angle_alpha   90.00
_cell.angle_beta   90.00
_cell.angle_gamma   90.00
#
_symmetry.space_group_name_H-M   'P 1'
#
loop_
_entity.id
_entity.type
_entity.pdbx_description
1 polymer ?
#
loop_
_entity_poly.entity_id
_entity_poly.type
_entity_poly.pdbx_seq_one_letter_code
_entity_poly.pdbx_strand_id
1 'polypeptide(L)'
;MSLDLAFVDWARTFPLSRTASGIADFCDGTLFNEILGEIDGPWFKGRAGPDAGDNWVLRFNGLKKTHKLVTTFYDEVLGLRGVHALPIPNLTAIARDADTEEVLKFAQLVVVLAVQCEHNQIHIERIQSLPPESQHALMLAIEQIMTRLQEAAADEATHMERPGSSAAVLADEKVVLEAENKKLHNQLIALKAKYDEVLSEKREMFGLAEAKAKAGSDPAGPVASADFILRSQIDNLKAELERSEAKRDDAEILSRQQAATIKELTKKFEEASRKAEEVNHYKDQLDEFKHYADKLQKSEAMIDKYKKKMEETSDLRKQMKTLEAQNTQLAERSQQLEEEYRKVSSYKPLMETYKEQIATLEAKNSSLQVENSKLEFEANEARGKVERMDALRRNDLDQIQLLEDQVRELELMGGLAVSSEGSLGNDLNNSLRSKIAQLEQELSTLKQSDSHDRIYVLENLLEDANRLKDKFEKDFMQAFQKNLSLENEMKQLRTVSSADHDETVQKLRAQVAEYEQELNTAQRRLAEAEIAITQGLGSGHDAGAGGAAAVDHETVKKQIESYEREIRVQLMQINKLQNDKSALEAQLAETRDQLVQEERTHEDLKAALAAFENKTAADETAQKVAATTQKIVLLTEQNTKVLKALKEAKKHILTQDKQIKDLKSTAPKDNFMEAITSYEAQLAEKNAEIERAKKELNDTRRAAKREQALMLSAWYDLGINQQRRLNTQQQSVGKSEGTAMSWLAQQRQDSSIHGRR
;
A
#
# COMPACT_ATOMS: atom_id res chain seq x y z
N MET A 1 38.17 4.38 -20.49
CA MET A 1 36.78 4.86 -20.57
C MET A 1 35.88 4.14 -19.58
N SER A 2 34.76 4.76 -19.23
CA SER A 2 33.60 4.14 -18.58
C SER A 2 32.58 3.66 -19.64
N LEU A 3 31.70 2.71 -19.28
CA LEU A 3 30.82 2.01 -20.24
C LEU A 3 29.76 2.93 -20.86
N ASP A 4 29.26 3.87 -20.05
CA ASP A 4 28.39 4.99 -20.44
C ASP A 4 28.93 5.77 -21.64
N LEU A 5 30.17 6.25 -21.58
CA LEU A 5 30.76 7.00 -22.70
C LEU A 5 30.95 6.11 -23.94
N ALA A 6 31.35 4.85 -23.76
CA ALA A 6 31.51 3.90 -24.86
C ALA A 6 30.17 3.56 -25.56
N PHE A 7 29.08 3.42 -24.80
CA PHE A 7 27.74 3.23 -25.34
C PHE A 7 27.21 4.48 -26.04
N VAL A 8 27.44 5.67 -25.47
CA VAL A 8 27.05 6.94 -26.09
C VAL A 8 27.80 7.15 -27.42
N ASP A 9 29.09 6.83 -27.49
CA ASP A 9 29.86 6.85 -28.74
C ASP A 9 29.35 5.85 -29.78
N TRP A 10 28.95 4.65 -29.36
CA TRP A 10 28.30 3.68 -30.26
C TRP A 10 26.95 4.18 -30.76
N ALA A 11 26.10 4.74 -29.88
CA ALA A 11 24.80 5.28 -30.26
C ALA A 11 24.91 6.45 -31.26
N ARG A 12 25.98 7.27 -31.19
CA ARG A 12 26.30 8.32 -32.17
C ARG A 12 26.58 7.80 -33.60
N THR A 13 26.78 6.49 -33.79
CA THR A 13 26.90 5.87 -35.13
C THR A 13 25.55 5.59 -35.81
N PHE A 14 24.43 5.84 -35.12
CA PHE A 14 23.07 5.66 -35.64
C PHE A 14 22.45 7.02 -36.04
N PRO A 15 21.53 7.04 -37.04
CA PRO A 15 20.82 8.26 -37.46
C PRO A 15 19.68 8.60 -36.47
N LEU A 16 20.03 9.09 -35.27
CA LEU A 16 19.10 9.44 -34.20
C LEU A 16 18.44 10.81 -34.40
N SER A 17 17.19 10.98 -33.94
CA SER A 17 16.45 12.26 -33.99
C SER A 17 17.00 13.33 -33.04
N ARG A 18 17.74 12.93 -32.00
CA ARG A 18 18.43 13.81 -31.04
C ARG A 18 19.86 13.30 -30.84
N THR A 19 20.83 14.20 -30.78
CA THR A 19 22.24 13.83 -30.59
C THR A 19 22.50 13.41 -29.14
N ALA A 20 22.83 12.13 -28.93
CA ALA A 20 23.17 11.60 -27.60
C ALA A 20 24.37 12.36 -27.00
N SER A 21 24.11 13.15 -25.96
CA SER A 21 25.10 13.95 -25.23
C SER A 21 25.66 13.16 -24.05
N GLY A 22 24.80 12.41 -23.34
CA GLY A 22 25.16 11.53 -22.24
C GLY A 22 24.12 10.43 -22.02
N ILE A 23 24.42 9.50 -21.09
CA ILE A 23 23.60 8.31 -20.86
C ILE A 23 22.17 8.62 -20.34
N ALA A 24 21.98 9.79 -19.71
CA ALA A 24 20.68 10.25 -19.24
C ALA A 24 19.67 10.58 -20.37
N ASP A 25 20.15 10.85 -21.58
CA ASP A 25 19.29 11.14 -22.74
C ASP A 25 18.46 9.92 -23.18
N PHE A 26 18.81 8.72 -22.68
CA PHE A 26 18.13 7.46 -22.99
C PHE A 26 17.01 7.09 -21.97
N CYS A 27 16.86 7.85 -20.88
CA CYS A 27 15.88 7.57 -19.81
C CYS A 27 14.42 7.75 -20.23
N ASP A 28 14.14 8.36 -21.40
CA ASP A 28 12.80 8.47 -21.96
C ASP A 28 12.38 7.23 -22.79
N GLY A 29 13.34 6.39 -23.16
CA GLY A 29 13.18 5.24 -24.05
C GLY A 29 13.05 5.58 -25.54
N THR A 30 13.07 6.84 -25.97
CA THR A 30 12.87 7.21 -27.39
C THR A 30 14.07 6.76 -28.24
N LEU A 31 15.28 7.16 -27.85
CA LEU A 31 16.53 6.80 -28.53
C LEU A 31 16.74 5.27 -28.61
N PHE A 32 16.32 4.51 -27.58
CA PHE A 32 16.37 3.05 -27.64
C PHE A 32 15.43 2.47 -28.72
N ASN A 33 14.23 3.03 -28.92
CA ASN A 33 13.34 2.60 -30.00
C ASN A 33 13.88 2.98 -31.39
N GLU A 34 14.59 4.10 -31.52
CA GLU A 34 15.25 4.50 -32.78
C GLU A 34 16.40 3.55 -33.14
N ILE A 35 17.29 3.25 -32.18
CA ILE A 35 18.38 2.27 -32.36
C ILE A 35 17.82 0.89 -32.73
N LEU A 36 16.79 0.41 -32.03
CA LEU A 36 16.16 -0.88 -32.32
C LEU A 36 15.44 -0.90 -33.68
N GLY A 37 14.81 0.21 -34.09
CA GLY A 37 14.19 0.36 -35.41
C GLY A 37 15.18 0.43 -36.59
N GLU A 38 16.45 0.72 -36.31
CA GLU A 38 17.57 0.61 -37.25
C GLU A 38 18.21 -0.80 -37.26
N ILE A 39 18.15 -1.54 -36.13
CA ILE A 39 18.65 -2.92 -36.04
C ILE A 39 17.70 -3.91 -36.73
N ASP A 40 16.41 -3.87 -36.38
CA ASP A 40 15.37 -4.66 -37.04
C ASP A 40 14.13 -3.79 -37.30
N GLY A 41 14.06 -3.29 -38.54
CA GLY A 41 12.93 -2.51 -39.02
C GLY A 41 11.60 -3.26 -38.94
N PRO A 42 11.47 -4.47 -39.51
CA PRO A 42 10.25 -5.28 -39.44
C PRO A 42 9.67 -5.52 -38.03
N TRP A 43 10.52 -5.76 -37.03
CA TRP A 43 10.09 -6.09 -35.66
C TRP A 43 9.80 -4.85 -34.80
N PHE A 44 10.65 -3.81 -34.89
CA PHE A 44 10.55 -2.65 -34.00
C PHE A 44 9.80 -1.43 -34.59
N LYS A 45 9.57 -1.34 -35.91
CA LYS A 45 8.82 -0.21 -36.50
C LYS A 45 7.32 -0.29 -36.19
N GLY A 46 6.77 0.83 -35.72
CA GLY A 46 5.32 1.05 -35.57
C GLY A 46 4.79 1.13 -34.14
N ARG A 47 5.65 1.12 -33.10
CA ARG A 47 5.21 1.21 -31.68
C ARG A 47 5.94 2.23 -30.80
N ALA A 48 6.60 3.22 -31.41
CA ALA A 48 7.04 4.42 -30.69
C ALA A 48 5.84 5.06 -29.97
N GLY A 49 6.03 5.43 -28.70
CA GLY A 49 5.01 6.20 -27.96
C GLY A 49 4.96 7.66 -28.42
N PRO A 50 3.88 8.40 -28.11
CA PRO A 50 3.94 9.86 -28.17
C PRO A 50 5.06 10.37 -27.25
N ASP A 51 5.68 11.50 -27.60
CA ASP A 51 6.78 12.09 -26.83
C ASP A 51 6.38 12.22 -25.34
N ALA A 52 7.16 11.59 -24.46
CA ALA A 52 6.79 11.37 -23.07
C ALA A 52 6.90 12.63 -22.21
N GLY A 53 7.65 13.65 -22.67
CA GLY A 53 7.98 14.84 -21.89
C GLY A 53 8.58 14.46 -20.53
N ASP A 54 8.25 15.23 -19.49
CA ASP A 54 8.62 14.94 -18.09
C ASP A 54 7.66 13.99 -17.35
N ASN A 55 6.72 13.37 -18.05
CA ASN A 55 5.84 12.40 -17.41
C ASN A 55 6.55 11.04 -17.28
N TRP A 56 7.16 10.79 -16.11
CA TRP A 56 7.84 9.54 -15.78
C TRP A 56 6.96 8.30 -16.00
N VAL A 57 5.62 8.42 -15.88
CA VAL A 57 4.69 7.31 -16.15
C VAL A 57 4.61 7.00 -17.65
N LEU A 58 4.74 8.00 -18.52
CA LEU A 58 4.86 7.78 -19.97
C LEU A 58 6.23 7.20 -20.34
N ARG A 59 7.33 7.72 -19.76
CA ARG A 59 8.69 7.15 -19.92
C ARG A 59 8.72 5.67 -19.54
N PHE A 60 8.18 5.33 -18.36
CA PHE A 60 8.04 3.95 -17.87
C PHE A 60 7.21 3.07 -18.82
N ASN A 61 6.08 3.57 -19.34
CA ASN A 61 5.25 2.82 -20.29
C ASN A 61 5.88 2.69 -21.69
N GLY A 62 6.78 3.61 -22.08
CA GLY A 62 7.65 3.46 -23.25
C GLY A 62 8.66 2.34 -23.03
N LEU A 63 9.53 2.50 -22.04
CA LEU A 63 10.57 1.53 -21.66
C LEU A 63 10.00 0.12 -21.44
N LYS A 64 8.83 -0.01 -20.79
CA LYS A 64 8.16 -1.31 -20.57
C LYS A 64 7.67 -1.98 -21.86
N LYS A 65 7.30 -1.21 -22.89
CA LYS A 65 6.99 -1.77 -24.23
C LYS A 65 8.27 -2.19 -24.93
N THR A 66 9.28 -1.34 -24.95
CA THR A 66 10.56 -1.60 -25.61
C THR A 66 11.28 -2.79 -24.99
N HIS A 67 11.38 -2.87 -23.67
CA HIS A 67 11.93 -4.03 -22.96
C HIS A 67 11.17 -5.31 -23.28
N LYS A 68 9.83 -5.29 -23.33
CA LYS A 68 9.07 -6.48 -23.73
C LYS A 68 9.39 -6.89 -25.17
N LEU A 69 9.44 -5.94 -26.11
CA LEU A 69 9.79 -6.23 -27.51
C LEU A 69 11.21 -6.79 -27.65
N VAL A 70 12.18 -6.30 -26.86
CA VAL A 70 13.55 -6.83 -26.78
C VAL A 70 13.55 -8.25 -26.22
N THR A 71 12.89 -8.51 -25.08
CA THR A 71 12.81 -9.85 -24.48
C THR A 71 12.22 -10.86 -25.49
N THR A 72 11.06 -10.53 -26.07
CA THR A 72 10.40 -11.39 -27.05
C THR A 72 11.19 -11.54 -28.35
N PHE A 73 12.00 -10.56 -28.77
CA PHE A 73 12.91 -10.73 -29.92
C PHE A 73 13.97 -11.80 -29.67
N TYR A 74 14.60 -11.79 -28.48
CA TYR A 74 15.56 -12.83 -28.12
C TYR A 74 14.89 -14.22 -28.04
N ASP A 75 13.67 -14.32 -27.50
CA ASP A 75 12.93 -15.59 -27.36
C ASP A 75 12.41 -16.16 -28.69
N GLU A 76 11.83 -15.31 -29.55
CA GLU A 76 11.10 -15.72 -30.77
C GLU A 76 11.94 -15.62 -32.05
N VAL A 77 12.88 -14.67 -32.15
CA VAL A 77 13.71 -14.45 -33.36
C VAL A 77 15.11 -15.02 -33.19
N LEU A 78 15.79 -14.72 -32.09
CA LEU A 78 17.14 -15.26 -31.83
C LEU A 78 17.11 -16.67 -31.23
N GLY A 79 15.96 -17.13 -30.73
CA GLY A 79 15.77 -18.45 -30.12
C GLY A 79 16.49 -18.67 -28.77
N LEU A 80 17.02 -17.60 -28.17
CA LEU A 80 17.92 -17.63 -27.02
C LEU A 80 17.15 -17.43 -25.70
N ARG A 81 16.39 -18.46 -25.29
CA ARG A 81 15.51 -18.47 -24.11
C ARG A 81 16.20 -18.19 -22.76
N GLY A 82 17.54 -18.17 -22.73
CA GLY A 82 18.34 -17.80 -21.56
C GLY A 82 18.26 -16.32 -21.14
N VAL A 83 17.47 -15.46 -21.80
CA VAL A 83 17.33 -14.04 -21.41
C VAL A 83 16.93 -13.84 -19.96
N HIS A 84 16.13 -14.75 -19.40
CA HIS A 84 15.71 -14.68 -18.00
C HIS A 84 16.87 -14.86 -16.98
N ALA A 85 18.05 -15.30 -17.43
CA ALA A 85 19.28 -15.34 -16.63
C ALA A 85 20.13 -14.05 -16.74
N LEU A 86 19.78 -13.12 -17.64
CA LEU A 86 20.48 -11.84 -17.77
C LEU A 86 19.98 -10.81 -16.73
N PRO A 87 20.79 -9.81 -16.35
CA PRO A 87 20.39 -8.80 -15.37
C PRO A 87 19.18 -8.00 -15.86
N ILE A 88 18.02 -8.21 -15.22
CA ILE A 88 16.77 -7.51 -15.57
C ILE A 88 16.88 -6.04 -15.11
N PRO A 89 16.85 -5.05 -16.03
CA PRO A 89 16.96 -3.65 -15.67
C PRO A 89 15.70 -3.13 -14.98
N ASN A 90 15.87 -2.38 -13.89
CA ASN A 90 14.79 -1.76 -13.15
C ASN A 90 14.24 -0.53 -13.88
N LEU A 91 13.32 -0.78 -14.81
CA LEU A 91 12.64 0.24 -15.62
C LEU A 91 11.98 1.36 -14.79
N THR A 92 11.67 1.11 -13.51
CA THR A 92 11.12 2.13 -12.60
C THR A 92 12.18 3.16 -12.22
N ALA A 93 13.38 2.71 -11.84
CA ALA A 93 14.50 3.57 -11.48
C ALA A 93 14.99 4.39 -12.69
N ILE A 94 15.03 3.78 -13.88
CA ILE A 94 15.32 4.50 -15.14
C ILE A 94 14.30 5.62 -15.36
N ALA A 95 13.00 5.30 -15.32
CA ALA A 95 11.96 6.24 -15.71
C ALA A 95 11.73 7.39 -14.72
N ARG A 96 11.93 7.12 -13.41
CA ARG A 96 11.62 8.04 -12.31
C ARG A 96 12.86 8.76 -11.77
N ASP A 97 13.93 8.01 -11.53
CA ASP A 97 15.09 8.45 -10.76
C ASP A 97 16.35 8.65 -11.66
N ALA A 98 16.21 8.37 -12.96
CA ALA A 98 17.24 8.51 -14.01
C ALA A 98 18.54 7.73 -13.73
N ASP A 99 18.41 6.57 -13.08
CA ASP A 99 19.54 5.73 -12.65
C ASP A 99 20.40 5.25 -13.84
N THR A 100 21.66 5.68 -13.86
CA THR A 100 22.61 5.40 -14.93
C THR A 100 23.05 3.93 -14.97
N GLU A 101 23.08 3.21 -13.84
CA GLU A 101 23.43 1.79 -13.84
C GLU A 101 22.32 0.94 -14.46
N GLU A 102 21.07 1.29 -14.23
CA GLU A 102 19.92 0.58 -14.80
C GLU A 102 19.74 0.89 -16.29
N VAL A 103 20.01 2.13 -16.72
CA VAL A 103 20.13 2.45 -18.16
C VAL A 103 21.24 1.63 -18.80
N LEU A 104 22.41 1.49 -18.14
CA LEU A 104 23.52 0.71 -18.69
C LEU A 104 23.18 -0.79 -18.83
N LYS A 105 22.47 -1.38 -17.86
CA LYS A 105 21.98 -2.78 -17.97
C LYS A 105 21.06 -2.96 -19.18
N PHE A 106 20.15 -2.01 -19.42
CA PHE A 106 19.28 -2.05 -20.60
C PHE A 106 20.05 -1.77 -21.91
N ALA A 107 21.02 -0.86 -21.89
CA ALA A 107 21.89 -0.57 -23.02
C ALA A 107 22.74 -1.77 -23.45
N GLN A 108 23.31 -2.52 -22.51
CA GLN A 108 24.04 -3.76 -22.80
C GLN A 108 23.17 -4.80 -23.52
N LEU A 109 21.90 -4.95 -23.10
CA LEU A 109 20.94 -5.85 -23.77
C LEU A 109 20.65 -5.43 -25.23
N VAL A 110 20.69 -4.13 -25.54
CA VAL A 110 20.52 -3.61 -26.91
C VAL A 110 21.79 -3.78 -27.75
N VAL A 111 22.98 -3.60 -27.18
CA VAL A 111 24.26 -3.83 -27.86
C VAL A 111 24.42 -5.30 -28.26
N VAL A 112 24.11 -6.24 -27.37
CA VAL A 112 24.22 -7.69 -27.68
C VAL A 112 23.19 -8.10 -28.74
N LEU A 113 21.97 -7.57 -28.70
CA LEU A 113 20.94 -7.80 -29.71
C LEU A 113 21.43 -7.34 -31.11
N ALA A 114 22.08 -6.18 -31.18
CA ALA A 114 22.67 -5.66 -32.42
C ALA A 114 23.83 -6.51 -32.97
N VAL A 115 24.49 -7.30 -32.13
CA VAL A 115 25.60 -8.21 -32.52
C VAL A 115 25.09 -9.62 -32.84
N GLN A 116 23.87 -9.99 -32.41
CA GLN A 116 23.25 -11.28 -32.67
C GLN A 116 22.21 -11.29 -33.81
N CYS A 117 21.73 -10.14 -34.29
CA CYS A 117 20.75 -10.07 -35.38
C CYS A 117 21.32 -10.54 -36.74
N GLU A 118 20.43 -10.87 -37.70
CA GLU A 118 20.81 -11.34 -39.05
C GLU A 118 21.62 -10.32 -39.88
N HIS A 119 21.72 -9.06 -39.43
CA HIS A 119 22.46 -7.98 -40.09
C HIS A 119 23.62 -7.45 -39.23
N ASN A 120 24.06 -8.23 -38.24
CA ASN A 120 25.09 -7.86 -37.26
C ASN A 120 26.39 -7.31 -37.86
N GLN A 121 26.80 -7.73 -39.05
CA GLN A 121 27.99 -7.22 -39.75
C GLN A 121 28.04 -5.69 -39.78
N ILE A 122 26.91 -5.02 -40.05
CA ILE A 122 26.83 -3.54 -40.10
C ILE A 122 27.05 -2.93 -38.72
N HIS A 123 26.52 -3.56 -37.66
CA HIS A 123 26.68 -3.08 -36.28
C HIS A 123 28.08 -3.38 -35.72
N ILE A 124 28.71 -4.49 -36.13
CA ILE A 124 30.09 -4.85 -35.83
C ILE A 124 31.06 -3.87 -36.51
N GLU A 125 30.85 -3.52 -37.78
CA GLU A 125 31.62 -2.49 -38.48
C GLU A 125 31.48 -1.11 -37.82
N ARG A 126 30.26 -0.73 -37.37
CA ARG A 126 30.05 0.47 -36.56
C ARG A 126 30.86 0.43 -35.26
N ILE A 127 30.89 -0.69 -34.53
CA ILE A 127 31.73 -0.84 -33.33
C ILE A 127 33.22 -0.70 -33.68
N GLN A 128 33.69 -1.34 -34.75
CA GLN A 128 35.10 -1.26 -35.21
C GLN A 128 35.53 0.14 -35.69
N SER A 129 34.58 1.05 -35.97
CA SER A 129 34.88 2.45 -36.30
C SER A 129 35.14 3.36 -35.09
N LEU A 130 34.83 2.89 -33.87
CA LEU A 130 34.95 3.67 -32.62
C LEU A 130 36.40 3.78 -32.12
N PRO A 131 36.70 4.70 -31.17
CA PRO A 131 37.99 4.72 -30.48
C PRO A 131 38.31 3.37 -29.80
N PRO A 132 39.59 2.96 -29.72
CA PRO A 132 39.97 1.63 -29.19
C PRO A 132 39.59 1.43 -27.73
N GLU A 133 39.49 2.49 -26.93
CA GLU A 133 38.94 2.41 -25.57
C GLU A 133 37.44 2.07 -25.55
N SER A 134 36.64 2.71 -26.41
CA SER A 134 35.21 2.43 -26.56
C SER A 134 34.98 1.02 -27.11
N GLN A 135 35.80 0.58 -28.07
CA GLN A 135 35.79 -0.80 -28.58
C GLN A 135 36.03 -1.81 -27.45
N HIS A 136 37.08 -1.62 -26.64
CA HIS A 136 37.42 -2.55 -25.57
C HIS A 136 36.34 -2.60 -24.47
N ALA A 137 35.74 -1.46 -24.10
CA ALA A 137 34.66 -1.41 -23.13
C ALA A 137 33.39 -2.14 -23.63
N LEU A 138 33.01 -1.97 -24.90
CA LEU A 138 31.88 -2.67 -25.51
C LEU A 138 32.16 -4.17 -25.67
N MET A 139 33.37 -4.55 -26.06
CA MET A 139 33.81 -5.94 -26.18
C MET A 139 33.63 -6.71 -24.85
N LEU A 140 34.11 -6.14 -23.74
CA LEU A 140 33.96 -6.74 -22.40
C LEU A 140 32.49 -6.84 -21.96
N ALA A 141 31.65 -5.87 -22.32
CA ALA A 141 30.22 -5.90 -22.02
C ALA A 141 29.47 -6.97 -22.83
N ILE A 142 29.82 -7.14 -24.11
CA ILE A 142 29.30 -8.21 -24.97
C ILE A 142 29.74 -9.57 -24.43
N GLU A 143 31.04 -9.75 -24.16
CA GLU A 143 31.62 -10.98 -23.62
C GLU A 143 30.93 -11.40 -22.31
N GLN A 144 30.77 -10.48 -21.35
CA GLN A 144 30.12 -10.76 -20.06
C GLN A 144 28.67 -11.26 -20.20
N ILE A 145 27.91 -10.80 -21.22
CA ILE A 145 26.56 -11.28 -21.47
C ILE A 145 26.57 -12.58 -22.28
N MET A 146 27.46 -12.71 -23.28
CA MET A 146 27.61 -13.92 -24.07
C MET A 146 27.97 -15.14 -23.20
N THR A 147 28.89 -15.00 -22.25
CA THR A 147 29.25 -16.07 -21.31
C THR A 147 28.04 -16.47 -20.45
N ARG A 148 27.30 -15.52 -19.86
CA ARG A 148 26.10 -15.81 -19.07
C ARG A 148 24.99 -16.49 -19.88
N LEU A 149 24.84 -16.12 -21.15
CA LEU A 149 23.84 -16.71 -22.04
C LEU A 149 24.23 -18.14 -22.48
N GLN A 150 25.53 -18.41 -22.61
CA GLN A 150 26.07 -19.76 -22.82
C GLN A 150 25.96 -20.63 -21.56
N GLU A 151 26.23 -20.07 -20.37
CA GLU A 151 26.02 -20.73 -19.07
C GLU A 151 24.54 -21.10 -18.89
N ALA A 152 23.61 -20.17 -19.14
CA ALA A 152 22.17 -20.42 -19.07
C ALA A 152 21.70 -21.50 -20.07
N ALA A 153 22.25 -21.51 -21.28
CA ALA A 153 21.96 -22.55 -22.28
C ALA A 153 22.53 -23.93 -21.88
N ALA A 154 23.67 -23.96 -21.18
CA ALA A 154 24.24 -25.20 -20.63
C ALA A 154 23.46 -25.73 -19.41
N ASP A 155 22.93 -24.84 -18.57
CA ASP A 155 22.03 -25.18 -17.48
C ASP A 155 20.67 -25.69 -18.00
N GLU A 156 20.10 -25.10 -19.07
CA GLU A 156 18.92 -25.69 -19.72
C GLU A 156 19.23 -27.04 -20.41
N ALA A 157 20.39 -27.18 -21.05
CA ALA A 157 20.80 -28.44 -21.68
C ALA A 157 20.96 -29.58 -20.66
N THR A 158 21.53 -29.29 -19.48
CA THR A 158 21.64 -30.27 -18.38
C THR A 158 20.31 -30.47 -17.64
N HIS A 159 19.47 -29.44 -17.52
CA HIS A 159 18.11 -29.63 -16.97
C HIS A 159 17.21 -30.46 -17.91
N MET A 160 17.48 -30.44 -19.22
CA MET A 160 16.86 -31.28 -20.24
C MET A 160 17.36 -32.74 -20.24
N GLU A 161 18.37 -33.12 -19.43
CA GLU A 161 18.73 -34.52 -19.15
C GLU A 161 17.72 -35.24 -18.21
N ARG A 162 16.42 -35.01 -18.42
CA ARG A 162 15.37 -35.93 -17.97
C ARG A 162 15.15 -36.99 -19.06
N PRO A 163 15.48 -38.28 -18.82
CA PRO A 163 15.41 -39.31 -19.84
C PRO A 163 13.96 -39.67 -20.18
N GLY A 164 13.37 -39.00 -21.18
CA GLY A 164 11.97 -39.21 -21.53
C GLY A 164 11.45 -38.44 -22.74
N SER A 165 11.91 -38.76 -23.96
CA SER A 165 11.12 -38.87 -25.21
C SER A 165 11.99 -38.75 -26.47
N SER A 166 12.61 -37.58 -26.71
CA SER A 166 13.22 -37.24 -28.00
C SER A 166 14.40 -38.14 -28.40
N ALA A 167 15.37 -38.33 -27.51
CA ALA A 167 16.54 -39.16 -27.78
C ALA A 167 16.19 -40.66 -27.99
N ALA A 168 15.08 -41.14 -27.42
CA ALA A 168 14.65 -42.52 -27.57
C ALA A 168 14.14 -42.81 -28.99
N VAL A 169 13.38 -41.89 -29.60
CA VAL A 169 12.85 -42.06 -30.96
C VAL A 169 14.00 -42.11 -31.98
N LEU A 170 14.98 -41.22 -31.88
CA LEU A 170 16.15 -41.21 -32.77
C LEU A 170 17.09 -42.41 -32.54
N ALA A 171 17.13 -42.96 -31.31
CA ALA A 171 17.86 -44.19 -31.02
C ALA A 171 17.16 -45.42 -31.63
N ASP A 172 15.84 -45.55 -31.49
CA ASP A 172 15.06 -46.64 -32.10
C ASP A 172 15.13 -46.61 -33.63
N GLU A 173 14.95 -45.43 -34.26
CA GLU A 173 15.05 -45.28 -35.71
C GLU A 173 16.44 -45.69 -36.23
N LYS A 174 17.51 -45.29 -35.53
CA LYS A 174 18.88 -45.74 -35.84
C LYS A 174 19.04 -47.26 -35.66
N VAL A 175 18.50 -47.84 -34.60
CA VAL A 175 18.58 -49.30 -34.35
C VAL A 175 17.83 -50.09 -35.43
N VAL A 176 16.67 -49.61 -35.88
CA VAL A 176 15.90 -50.19 -37.00
C VAL A 176 16.70 -50.11 -38.30
N LEU A 177 17.26 -48.95 -38.65
CA LEU A 177 18.07 -48.77 -39.86
C LEU A 177 19.37 -49.60 -39.83
N GLU A 178 20.01 -49.77 -38.67
CA GLU A 178 21.13 -50.68 -38.50
C GLU A 178 20.74 -52.15 -38.65
N ALA A 179 19.57 -52.55 -38.14
CA ALA A 179 19.05 -53.91 -38.30
C ALA A 179 18.70 -54.22 -39.76
N GLU A 180 18.13 -53.25 -40.49
CA GLU A 180 17.83 -53.40 -41.91
C GLU A 180 19.09 -53.44 -42.79
N ASN A 181 20.11 -52.63 -42.48
CA ASN A 181 21.43 -52.74 -43.14
C ASN A 181 22.08 -54.11 -42.90
N LYS A 182 22.04 -54.63 -41.66
CA LYS A 182 22.55 -55.99 -41.33
C LYS A 182 21.77 -57.07 -42.09
N LYS A 183 20.45 -56.92 -42.24
CA LYS A 183 19.58 -57.82 -43.03
C LYS A 183 19.93 -57.80 -44.53
N LEU A 184 20.10 -56.63 -45.13
CA LEU A 184 20.53 -56.47 -46.52
C LEU A 184 21.94 -57.03 -46.76
N HIS A 185 22.88 -56.81 -45.85
CA HIS A 185 24.24 -57.36 -45.94
C HIS A 185 24.23 -58.89 -45.90
N ASN A 186 23.46 -59.50 -44.99
CA ASN A 186 23.29 -60.94 -44.92
C ASN A 186 22.60 -61.53 -46.17
N GLN A 187 21.65 -60.80 -46.77
CA GLN A 187 21.04 -61.18 -48.05
C GLN A 187 22.06 -61.17 -49.20
N LEU A 188 22.95 -60.17 -49.27
CA LEU A 188 24.02 -60.13 -50.27
C LEU A 188 25.02 -61.28 -50.09
N ILE A 189 25.41 -61.62 -48.86
CA ILE A 189 26.26 -62.78 -48.56
C ILE A 189 25.56 -64.08 -49.01
N ALA A 190 24.30 -64.28 -48.65
CA ALA A 190 23.54 -65.48 -49.02
C ALA A 190 23.31 -65.61 -50.53
N LEU A 191 23.10 -64.48 -51.23
CA LEU A 191 22.96 -64.46 -52.69
C LEU A 191 24.28 -64.77 -53.39
N LYS A 192 25.40 -64.28 -52.85
CA LYS A 192 26.75 -64.59 -53.36
C LYS A 192 27.11 -66.06 -53.14
N ALA A 193 26.84 -66.62 -51.96
CA ALA A 193 27.05 -68.04 -51.69
C ALA A 193 26.30 -68.93 -52.70
N LYS A 194 25.03 -68.62 -53.00
CA LYS A 194 24.24 -69.32 -54.03
C LYS A 194 24.81 -69.17 -55.45
N TYR A 195 25.39 -68.01 -55.77
CA TYR A 195 26.05 -67.80 -57.06
C TYR A 195 27.32 -68.65 -57.19
N ASP A 196 28.14 -68.69 -56.13
CA ASP A 196 29.36 -69.50 -56.08
C ASP A 196 29.05 -71.01 -56.08
N GLU A 197 27.95 -71.43 -55.44
CA GLU A 197 27.43 -72.81 -55.45
C GLU A 197 26.97 -73.24 -56.85
N VAL A 198 26.14 -72.44 -57.54
CA VAL A 198 25.76 -72.67 -58.94
C VAL A 198 26.98 -72.67 -59.90
N LEU A 199 28.03 -71.91 -59.57
CA LEU A 199 29.33 -71.97 -60.28
C LEU A 199 30.18 -73.21 -59.94
N SER A 200 29.87 -73.95 -58.86
CA SER A 200 30.43 -75.28 -58.60
C SER A 200 29.63 -76.34 -59.36
N GLU A 201 28.30 -76.36 -59.21
CA GLU A 201 27.39 -77.27 -59.91
C GLU A 201 27.63 -77.25 -61.43
N LYS A 202 27.72 -76.05 -62.03
CA LYS A 202 28.02 -75.90 -63.47
C LYS A 202 29.38 -76.51 -63.86
N ARG A 203 30.37 -76.46 -62.98
CA ARG A 203 31.73 -76.95 -63.21
C ARG A 203 31.80 -78.47 -63.08
N GLU A 204 31.11 -79.02 -62.08
CA GLU A 204 30.93 -80.46 -61.88
C GLU A 204 30.12 -81.08 -63.02
N MET A 205 29.04 -80.44 -63.47
CA MET A 205 28.26 -80.87 -64.64
C MET A 205 29.07 -80.83 -65.94
N PHE A 206 29.97 -79.86 -66.12
CA PHE A 206 30.92 -79.86 -67.24
C PHE A 206 31.92 -81.03 -67.14
N GLY A 207 32.48 -81.29 -65.95
CA GLY A 207 33.37 -82.44 -65.71
C GLY A 207 32.69 -83.79 -65.94
N LEU A 208 31.44 -83.93 -65.51
CA LEU A 208 30.60 -85.13 -65.73
C LEU A 208 30.25 -85.32 -67.21
N ALA A 209 30.02 -84.24 -67.96
CA ALA A 209 29.83 -84.29 -69.41
C ALA A 209 31.12 -84.74 -70.14
N GLU A 210 32.28 -84.21 -69.74
CA GLU A 210 33.58 -84.60 -70.30
C GLU A 210 33.94 -86.06 -69.95
N ALA A 211 33.64 -86.50 -68.73
CA ALA A 211 33.78 -87.89 -68.31
C ALA A 211 32.87 -88.83 -69.11
N LYS A 212 31.61 -88.46 -69.35
CA LYS A 212 30.70 -89.22 -70.24
C LYS A 212 31.20 -89.29 -71.68
N ALA A 213 31.77 -88.21 -72.20
CA ALA A 213 32.38 -88.20 -73.54
C ALA A 213 33.58 -89.16 -73.64
N LYS A 214 34.36 -89.31 -72.57
CA LYS A 214 35.49 -90.25 -72.49
C LYS A 214 35.07 -91.71 -72.21
N ALA A 215 33.95 -91.92 -71.53
CA ALA A 215 33.45 -93.26 -71.18
C ALA A 215 32.72 -94.00 -72.32
N GLY A 216 32.43 -93.34 -73.45
CA GLY A 216 31.68 -93.93 -74.57
C GLY A 216 32.45 -94.94 -75.45
N SER A 217 33.49 -95.60 -74.92
CA SER A 217 34.48 -96.34 -75.72
C SER A 217 34.46 -97.87 -75.57
N ASP A 218 33.75 -98.45 -74.59
CA ASP A 218 33.80 -99.90 -74.30
C ASP A 218 32.51 -100.64 -74.72
N PRO A 219 32.58 -101.61 -75.65
CA PRO A 219 31.40 -102.28 -76.22
C PRO A 219 30.95 -103.52 -75.42
N ALA A 220 30.71 -103.38 -74.10
CA ALA A 220 30.37 -104.50 -73.21
C ALA A 220 29.04 -104.31 -72.44
N GLY A 221 27.95 -104.87 -72.98
CA GLY A 221 26.73 -105.18 -72.20
C GLY A 221 25.76 -104.02 -71.92
N PRO A 222 24.93 -103.59 -72.90
CA PRO A 222 23.94 -102.52 -72.69
C PRO A 222 22.90 -102.83 -71.59
N VAL A 223 22.58 -104.10 -71.35
CA VAL A 223 21.63 -104.52 -70.29
C VAL A 223 22.21 -104.32 -68.89
N ALA A 224 23.50 -104.63 -68.68
CA ALA A 224 24.15 -104.41 -67.39
C ALA A 224 24.34 -102.92 -67.10
N SER A 225 24.65 -102.12 -68.13
CA SER A 225 24.69 -100.65 -68.05
C SER A 225 23.31 -100.08 -67.69
N ALA A 226 22.22 -100.58 -68.29
CA ALA A 226 20.87 -100.14 -67.97
C ALA A 226 20.43 -100.47 -66.52
N ASP A 227 20.70 -101.69 -66.02
CA ASP A 227 20.39 -102.05 -64.62
C ASP A 227 21.24 -101.23 -63.62
N PHE A 228 22.51 -100.96 -63.94
CA PHE A 228 23.37 -100.08 -63.14
C PHE A 228 22.84 -98.63 -63.11
N ILE A 229 22.42 -98.09 -64.25
CA ILE A 229 21.80 -96.75 -64.34
C ILE A 229 20.49 -96.70 -63.54
N LEU A 230 19.63 -97.71 -63.64
CA LEU A 230 18.37 -97.76 -62.89
C LEU A 230 18.60 -97.89 -61.38
N ARG A 231 19.57 -98.70 -60.93
CA ARG A 231 19.97 -98.75 -59.52
C ARG A 231 20.52 -97.41 -59.04
N SER A 232 21.42 -96.80 -59.80
CA SER A 232 21.95 -95.47 -59.48
C SER A 232 20.86 -94.39 -59.43
N GLN A 233 19.84 -94.46 -60.30
CA GLN A 233 18.67 -93.57 -60.23
C GLN A 233 17.81 -93.85 -58.99
N ILE A 234 17.55 -95.12 -58.65
CA ILE A 234 16.81 -95.51 -57.45
C ILE A 234 17.54 -95.04 -56.18
N ASP A 235 18.85 -95.22 -56.10
CA ASP A 235 19.63 -94.84 -54.93
C ASP A 235 19.85 -93.32 -54.84
N ASN A 236 19.94 -92.61 -55.97
CA ASN A 236 19.86 -91.14 -56.00
C ASN A 236 18.48 -90.64 -55.52
N LEU A 237 17.38 -91.25 -55.97
CA LEU A 237 16.03 -90.88 -55.55
C LEU A 237 15.78 -91.17 -54.06
N LYS A 238 16.36 -92.23 -53.50
CA LYS A 238 16.37 -92.46 -52.04
C LYS A 238 17.16 -91.37 -51.32
N ALA A 239 18.38 -91.06 -51.75
CA ALA A 239 19.21 -90.04 -51.12
C ALA A 239 18.59 -88.63 -51.24
N GLU A 240 17.84 -88.35 -52.32
CA GLU A 240 17.08 -87.12 -52.49
C GLU A 240 15.80 -87.09 -51.63
N LEU A 241 15.12 -88.23 -51.46
CA LEU A 241 14.01 -88.38 -50.51
C LEU A 241 14.49 -88.18 -49.06
N GLU A 242 15.56 -88.86 -48.64
CA GLU A 242 16.16 -88.69 -47.30
C GLU A 242 16.60 -87.24 -47.05
N ARG A 243 17.19 -86.57 -48.04
CA ARG A 243 17.50 -85.12 -47.97
C ARG A 243 16.26 -84.24 -47.90
N SER A 244 15.16 -84.64 -48.55
CA SER A 244 13.88 -83.92 -48.51
C SER A 244 13.18 -84.08 -47.16
N GLU A 245 13.20 -85.30 -46.61
CA GLU A 245 12.67 -85.62 -45.28
C GLU A 245 13.47 -84.93 -44.17
N ALA A 246 14.81 -84.95 -44.24
CA ALA A 246 15.66 -84.18 -43.33
C ALA A 246 15.37 -82.67 -43.39
N LYS A 247 15.25 -82.09 -44.59
CA LYS A 247 14.84 -80.67 -44.77
C LYS A 247 13.44 -80.39 -44.23
N ARG A 248 12.51 -81.35 -44.30
CA ARG A 248 11.16 -81.23 -43.72
C ARG A 248 11.22 -81.25 -42.19
N ASP A 249 12.01 -82.14 -41.59
CA ASP A 249 12.19 -82.21 -40.14
C ASP A 249 12.92 -80.98 -39.58
N ASP A 250 13.97 -80.48 -40.26
CA ASP A 250 14.63 -79.21 -39.93
C ASP A 250 13.64 -78.04 -39.97
N ALA A 251 12.81 -77.96 -41.01
CA ALA A 251 11.76 -76.94 -41.14
C ALA A 251 10.66 -77.07 -40.07
N GLU A 252 10.31 -78.30 -39.68
CA GLU A 252 9.33 -78.55 -38.62
C GLU A 252 9.92 -78.20 -37.23
N ILE A 253 11.19 -78.50 -36.98
CA ILE A 253 11.91 -78.08 -35.77
C ILE A 253 11.98 -76.55 -35.71
N LEU A 254 12.35 -75.88 -36.81
CA LEU A 254 12.39 -74.42 -36.89
C LEU A 254 10.99 -73.80 -36.67
N SER A 255 9.95 -74.38 -37.26
CA SER A 255 8.55 -73.94 -37.05
C SER A 255 8.12 -74.08 -35.60
N ARG A 256 8.44 -75.21 -34.94
CA ARG A 256 8.18 -75.43 -33.50
C ARG A 256 8.96 -74.43 -32.62
N GLN A 257 10.21 -74.12 -32.96
CA GLN A 257 11.01 -73.09 -32.27
C GLN A 257 10.40 -71.69 -32.45
N GLN A 258 10.02 -71.32 -33.67
CA GLN A 258 9.35 -70.05 -33.95
C GLN A 258 8.03 -69.91 -33.18
N ALA A 259 7.19 -70.95 -33.19
CA ALA A 259 5.95 -70.98 -32.40
C ALA A 259 6.20 -70.83 -30.88
N ALA A 260 7.28 -71.42 -30.35
CA ALA A 260 7.69 -71.25 -28.96
C ALA A 260 8.13 -69.81 -28.65
N THR A 261 8.98 -69.21 -29.50
CA THR A 261 9.42 -67.81 -29.33
C THR A 261 8.27 -66.81 -29.47
N ILE A 262 7.34 -67.02 -30.40
CA ILE A 262 6.12 -66.21 -30.53
C ILE A 262 5.31 -66.30 -29.24
N LYS A 263 5.07 -67.49 -28.70
CA LYS A 263 4.33 -67.67 -27.44
C LYS A 263 5.01 -66.99 -26.25
N GLU A 264 6.34 -67.01 -26.17
CA GLU A 264 7.09 -66.31 -25.13
C GLU A 264 7.00 -64.78 -25.29
N LEU A 265 7.08 -64.26 -26.53
CA LEU A 265 6.91 -62.84 -26.84
C LEU A 265 5.48 -62.36 -26.56
N THR A 266 4.45 -63.15 -26.88
CA THR A 266 3.05 -62.85 -26.53
C THR A 266 2.89 -62.76 -25.01
N LYS A 267 3.42 -63.73 -24.24
CA LYS A 267 3.39 -63.67 -22.77
C LYS A 267 4.13 -62.45 -22.20
N LYS A 268 5.28 -62.08 -22.77
CA LYS A 268 6.02 -60.86 -22.41
C LYS A 268 5.24 -59.58 -22.75
N PHE A 269 4.49 -59.57 -23.86
CA PHE A 269 3.62 -58.47 -24.24
C PHE A 269 2.40 -58.35 -23.31
N GLU A 270 1.76 -59.46 -22.94
CA GLU A 270 0.68 -59.50 -21.94
C GLU A 270 1.16 -58.99 -20.56
N GLU A 271 2.34 -59.43 -20.11
CA GLU A 271 2.97 -58.93 -18.88
C GLU A 271 3.34 -57.44 -18.95
N ALA A 272 3.65 -56.91 -20.13
CA ALA A 272 3.91 -55.49 -20.34
C ALA A 272 2.62 -54.66 -20.39
N SER A 273 1.56 -55.15 -21.07
CA SER A 273 0.23 -54.52 -21.09
C SER A 273 -0.32 -54.38 -19.69
N ARG A 274 -0.30 -55.49 -18.91
CA ARG A 274 -0.74 -55.48 -17.52
C ARG A 274 0.02 -54.46 -16.67
N LYS A 275 1.34 -54.30 -16.87
CA LYS A 275 2.12 -53.27 -16.16
C LYS A 275 1.76 -51.85 -16.59
N ALA A 276 1.42 -51.62 -17.86
CA ALA A 276 0.90 -50.33 -18.33
C ALA A 276 -0.50 -50.03 -17.75
N GLU A 277 -1.36 -51.05 -17.61
CA GLU A 277 -2.66 -50.95 -16.92
C GLU A 277 -2.47 -50.65 -15.42
N GLU A 278 -1.53 -51.32 -14.74
CA GLU A 278 -1.17 -51.02 -13.33
C GLU A 278 -0.62 -49.59 -13.19
N VAL A 279 0.22 -49.10 -14.10
CA VAL A 279 0.70 -47.70 -14.13
C VAL A 279 -0.43 -46.70 -14.34
N ASN A 280 -1.38 -46.98 -15.25
CA ASN A 280 -2.57 -46.13 -15.42
C ASN A 280 -3.43 -46.11 -14.15
N HIS A 281 -3.64 -47.27 -13.50
CA HIS A 281 -4.39 -47.33 -12.25
C HIS A 281 -3.73 -46.51 -11.12
N TYR A 282 -2.39 -46.57 -10.97
CA TYR A 282 -1.67 -45.71 -10.02
C TYR A 282 -1.71 -44.23 -10.39
N LYS A 283 -1.78 -43.88 -11.67
CA LYS A 283 -1.97 -42.50 -12.14
C LYS A 283 -3.36 -41.98 -11.78
N ASP A 284 -4.41 -42.77 -11.99
CA ASP A 284 -5.79 -42.42 -11.63
C ASP A 284 -5.92 -42.22 -10.11
N GLN A 285 -5.33 -43.11 -9.29
CA GLN A 285 -5.23 -42.93 -7.84
C GLN A 285 -4.48 -41.63 -7.47
N LEU A 286 -3.36 -41.33 -8.13
CA LEU A 286 -2.58 -40.11 -7.88
C LEU A 286 -3.39 -38.85 -8.19
N ASP A 287 -4.17 -38.85 -9.27
CA ASP A 287 -5.03 -37.74 -9.65
C ASP A 287 -6.26 -37.61 -8.72
N GLU A 288 -6.79 -38.72 -8.19
CA GLU A 288 -7.77 -38.70 -7.11
C GLU A 288 -7.20 -38.11 -5.81
N PHE A 289 -5.98 -38.50 -5.41
CA PHE A 289 -5.29 -37.93 -4.24
C PHE A 289 -4.98 -36.43 -4.42
N LYS A 290 -4.64 -35.97 -5.64
CA LYS A 290 -4.55 -34.53 -5.93
C LYS A 290 -5.90 -33.84 -5.72
N HIS A 291 -7.00 -34.41 -6.21
CA HIS A 291 -8.33 -33.86 -5.98
C HIS A 291 -8.77 -33.88 -4.50
N TYR A 292 -8.28 -34.80 -3.68
CA TYR A 292 -8.44 -34.74 -2.23
C TYR A 292 -7.57 -33.66 -1.57
N ALA A 293 -6.31 -33.50 -1.98
CA ALA A 293 -5.43 -32.43 -1.50
C ALA A 293 -6.00 -31.04 -1.83
N ASP A 294 -6.50 -30.84 -3.06
CA ASP A 294 -7.23 -29.66 -3.51
C ASP A 294 -8.43 -29.32 -2.62
N LYS A 295 -9.25 -30.33 -2.26
CA LYS A 295 -10.41 -30.17 -1.37
C LYS A 295 -9.95 -29.81 0.04
N LEU A 296 -8.89 -30.45 0.53
CA LEU A 296 -8.32 -30.19 1.85
C LEU A 296 -7.79 -28.75 1.93
N GLN A 297 -6.97 -28.31 0.98
CA GLN A 297 -6.44 -26.94 0.90
C GLN A 297 -7.57 -25.90 0.80
N LYS A 298 -8.65 -26.18 0.06
CA LYS A 298 -9.84 -25.32 -0.01
C LYS A 298 -10.59 -25.25 1.32
N SER A 299 -10.61 -26.35 2.10
CA SER A 299 -11.20 -26.37 3.45
C SER A 299 -10.31 -25.67 4.49
N GLU A 300 -8.99 -25.83 4.41
CA GLU A 300 -7.99 -25.16 5.25
C GLU A 300 -8.02 -23.64 5.03
N ALA A 301 -8.00 -23.19 3.78
CA ALA A 301 -8.19 -21.79 3.42
C ALA A 301 -9.58 -21.22 3.75
N MET A 302 -10.56 -22.07 4.10
CA MET A 302 -11.84 -21.66 4.68
C MET A 302 -11.78 -21.59 6.21
N ILE A 303 -11.12 -22.56 6.85
CA ILE A 303 -10.82 -22.57 8.30
C ILE A 303 -10.02 -21.33 8.68
N ASP A 304 -9.01 -20.94 7.92
CA ASP A 304 -8.20 -19.74 8.22
C ASP A 304 -8.99 -18.43 8.05
N LYS A 305 -9.94 -18.39 7.10
CA LYS A 305 -10.90 -17.27 7.01
C LYS A 305 -11.84 -17.22 8.21
N TYR A 306 -12.19 -18.37 8.80
CA TYR A 306 -12.97 -18.42 10.04
C TYR A 306 -12.12 -18.07 11.28
N LYS A 307 -10.87 -18.54 11.38
CA LYS A 307 -9.91 -18.12 12.44
C LYS A 307 -9.76 -16.61 12.44
N LYS A 308 -9.44 -16.01 11.28
CA LYS A 308 -9.28 -14.56 11.16
C LYS A 308 -10.55 -13.80 11.55
N LYS A 309 -11.74 -14.27 11.16
CA LYS A 309 -13.01 -13.67 11.62
C LYS A 309 -13.23 -13.80 13.13
N MET A 310 -12.74 -14.86 13.77
CA MET A 310 -12.80 -15.01 15.23
C MET A 310 -11.77 -14.10 15.93
N GLU A 311 -10.59 -13.89 15.34
CA GLU A 311 -9.59 -12.90 15.80
C GLU A 311 -10.14 -11.47 15.67
N GLU A 312 -10.67 -11.09 14.50
CA GLU A 312 -11.38 -9.83 14.25
C GLU A 312 -12.54 -9.63 15.25
N THR A 313 -13.31 -10.67 15.54
CA THR A 313 -14.39 -10.63 16.56
C THR A 313 -13.84 -10.49 17.99
N SER A 314 -12.69 -11.09 18.30
CA SER A 314 -12.01 -10.98 19.59
C SER A 314 -11.48 -9.57 19.81
N ASP A 315 -10.87 -8.96 18.78
CA ASP A 315 -10.35 -7.60 18.85
C ASP A 315 -11.46 -6.55 18.88
N LEU A 316 -12.56 -6.74 18.14
CA LEU A 316 -13.77 -5.91 18.28
C LEU A 316 -14.35 -5.99 19.71
N ARG A 317 -14.34 -7.15 20.37
CA ARG A 317 -14.74 -7.28 21.78
C ARG A 317 -13.79 -6.57 22.74
N LYS A 318 -12.47 -6.61 22.49
CA LYS A 318 -11.48 -5.84 23.26
C LYS A 318 -11.71 -4.33 23.08
N GLN A 319 -11.94 -3.87 21.86
CA GLN A 319 -12.23 -2.47 21.56
C GLN A 319 -13.53 -2.01 22.23
N MET A 320 -14.61 -2.80 22.16
CA MET A 320 -15.84 -2.55 22.91
C MET A 320 -15.56 -2.39 24.40
N LYS A 321 -14.87 -3.34 25.04
CA LYS A 321 -14.55 -3.27 26.47
C LYS A 321 -13.69 -2.05 26.84
N THR A 322 -12.79 -1.62 25.96
CA THR A 322 -11.99 -0.40 26.15
C THR A 322 -12.86 0.87 26.03
N LEU A 323 -13.78 0.92 25.07
CA LEU A 323 -14.74 2.03 24.92
C LEU A 323 -15.74 2.09 26.08
N GLU A 324 -16.21 0.94 26.57
CA GLU A 324 -17.03 0.82 27.78
C GLU A 324 -16.28 1.39 28.99
N ALA A 325 -15.02 0.99 29.20
CA ALA A 325 -14.18 1.50 30.30
C ALA A 325 -13.87 3.00 30.19
N GLN A 326 -13.67 3.52 28.97
CA GLN A 326 -13.53 4.96 28.73
C GLN A 326 -14.85 5.71 29.02
N ASN A 327 -15.99 5.13 28.66
CA ASN A 327 -17.30 5.74 28.92
C ASN A 327 -17.64 5.75 30.43
N THR A 328 -17.31 4.69 31.18
CA THR A 328 -17.44 4.71 32.65
C THR A 328 -16.50 5.73 33.28
N GLN A 329 -15.26 5.84 32.80
CA GLN A 329 -14.31 6.86 33.29
C GLN A 329 -14.78 8.30 32.98
N LEU A 330 -15.42 8.52 31.82
CA LEU A 330 -16.03 9.81 31.50
C LEU A 330 -17.27 10.11 32.36
N ALA A 331 -18.09 9.11 32.67
CA ALA A 331 -19.22 9.25 33.59
C ALA A 331 -18.76 9.56 35.02
N GLU A 332 -17.75 8.85 35.54
CA GLU A 332 -17.10 9.13 36.83
C GLU A 332 -16.53 10.56 36.87
N ARG A 333 -15.89 11.00 35.78
CA ARG A 333 -15.38 12.38 35.66
C ARG A 333 -16.50 13.42 35.60
N SER A 334 -17.63 13.12 34.94
CA SER A 334 -18.81 14.01 34.95
C SER A 334 -19.36 14.13 36.36
N GLN A 335 -19.56 13.02 37.07
CA GLN A 335 -20.02 13.01 38.45
C GLN A 335 -19.08 13.81 39.36
N GLN A 336 -17.76 13.65 39.23
CA GLN A 336 -16.78 14.45 39.98
C GLN A 336 -16.91 15.95 39.69
N LEU A 337 -17.09 16.34 38.43
CA LEU A 337 -17.30 17.74 38.04
C LEU A 337 -18.64 18.30 38.53
N GLU A 338 -19.70 17.49 38.56
CA GLU A 338 -21.01 17.83 39.13
C GLU A 338 -20.95 17.98 40.66
N GLU A 339 -20.16 17.13 41.34
CA GLU A 339 -19.90 17.24 42.78
C GLU A 339 -19.07 18.49 43.13
N GLU A 340 -18.02 18.81 42.36
CA GLU A 340 -17.28 20.07 42.52
C GLU A 340 -18.15 21.29 42.19
N TYR A 341 -18.95 21.24 41.12
CA TYR A 341 -19.91 22.30 40.81
C TYR A 341 -20.96 22.48 41.92
N ARG A 342 -21.40 21.39 42.56
CA ARG A 342 -22.31 21.45 43.72
C ARG A 342 -21.65 22.08 44.94
N LYS A 343 -20.35 21.83 45.19
CA LYS A 343 -19.56 22.54 46.22
C LYS A 343 -19.45 24.03 45.90
N VAL A 344 -19.03 24.40 44.68
CA VAL A 344 -18.95 25.81 44.23
C VAL A 344 -20.30 26.52 44.35
N SER A 345 -21.38 25.87 43.93
CA SER A 345 -22.75 26.38 44.06
C SER A 345 -23.16 26.61 45.52
N SER A 346 -22.73 25.74 46.46
CA SER A 346 -22.98 25.92 47.89
C SER A 346 -22.27 27.14 48.52
N TYR A 347 -21.20 27.65 47.91
CA TYR A 347 -20.57 28.91 48.32
C TYR A 347 -21.23 30.15 47.73
N LYS A 348 -22.10 30.02 46.72
CA LYS A 348 -22.77 31.17 46.08
C LYS A 348 -23.65 31.99 47.04
N PRO A 349 -24.46 31.39 47.94
CA PRO A 349 -25.18 32.16 48.97
C PRO A 349 -24.24 32.93 49.90
N LEU A 350 -23.11 32.31 50.29
CA LEU A 350 -22.13 32.97 51.16
C LEU A 350 -21.48 34.17 50.46
N MET A 351 -21.10 34.02 49.18
CA MET A 351 -20.60 35.12 48.36
C MET A 351 -21.63 36.27 48.23
N GLU A 352 -22.92 35.95 48.03
CA GLU A 352 -23.97 36.97 47.95
C GLU A 352 -24.17 37.67 49.30
N THR A 353 -24.14 36.96 50.44
CA THR A 353 -24.20 37.61 51.77
C THR A 353 -22.99 38.49 52.09
N TYR A 354 -21.78 38.15 51.61
CA TYR A 354 -20.63 39.05 51.73
C TYR A 354 -20.77 40.28 50.85
N LYS A 355 -21.32 40.14 49.64
CA LYS A 355 -21.63 41.24 48.72
C LYS A 355 -22.71 42.17 49.29
N GLU A 356 -23.75 41.62 49.91
CA GLU A 356 -24.74 42.40 50.68
C GLU A 356 -24.08 43.14 51.86
N GLN A 357 -23.22 42.48 52.63
CA GLN A 357 -22.48 43.13 53.72
C GLN A 357 -21.63 44.30 53.21
N ILE A 358 -20.88 44.12 52.13
CA ILE A 358 -20.10 45.18 51.47
C ILE A 358 -21.04 46.33 51.06
N ALA A 359 -22.13 46.07 50.37
CA ALA A 359 -23.10 47.10 49.96
C ALA A 359 -23.70 47.86 51.16
N THR A 360 -23.98 47.18 52.29
CA THR A 360 -24.44 47.89 53.51
C THR A 360 -23.35 48.72 54.19
N LEU A 361 -22.07 48.35 54.04
CA LEU A 361 -20.93 49.13 54.54
C LEU A 361 -20.66 50.34 53.64
N GLU A 362 -20.77 50.20 52.32
CA GLU A 362 -20.69 51.29 51.35
C GLU A 362 -21.85 52.30 51.52
N ALA A 363 -23.07 51.81 51.76
CA ALA A 363 -24.23 52.63 52.08
C ALA A 363 -24.05 53.40 53.41
N LYS A 364 -23.48 52.76 54.45
CA LYS A 364 -23.14 53.43 55.71
C LYS A 364 -22.02 54.46 55.53
N ASN A 365 -20.98 54.13 54.77
CA ASN A 365 -19.86 55.03 54.52
C ASN A 365 -20.31 56.29 53.74
N SER A 366 -21.15 56.12 52.72
CA SER A 366 -21.74 57.25 52.00
C SER A 366 -22.72 58.07 52.86
N SER A 367 -23.52 57.45 53.74
CA SER A 367 -24.35 58.21 54.69
C SER A 367 -23.51 59.01 55.69
N LEU A 368 -22.41 58.42 56.21
CA LEU A 368 -21.47 59.11 57.10
C LEU A 368 -20.70 60.23 56.39
N GLN A 369 -20.38 60.06 55.11
CA GLN A 369 -19.77 61.10 54.28
C GLN A 369 -20.73 62.30 54.07
N VAL A 370 -22.02 62.03 53.84
CA VAL A 370 -23.06 63.08 53.77
C VAL A 370 -23.24 63.76 55.14
N GLU A 371 -23.32 63.00 56.23
CA GLU A 371 -23.41 63.56 57.59
C GLU A 371 -22.19 64.42 57.94
N ASN A 372 -20.98 63.96 57.64
CA ASN A 372 -19.76 64.73 57.87
C ASN A 372 -19.72 66.02 57.02
N SER A 373 -20.10 65.98 55.74
CA SER A 373 -20.18 67.22 54.93
C SER A 373 -21.25 68.20 55.42
N LYS A 374 -22.34 67.72 56.02
CA LYS A 374 -23.34 68.56 56.70
C LYS A 374 -22.78 69.18 57.98
N LEU A 375 -22.06 68.42 58.80
CA LEU A 375 -21.38 68.93 60.01
C LEU A 375 -20.26 69.92 59.67
N GLU A 376 -19.51 69.69 58.59
CA GLU A 376 -18.53 70.64 58.05
C GLU A 376 -19.20 71.94 57.58
N PHE A 377 -20.37 71.87 56.93
CA PHE A 377 -21.15 73.06 56.58
C PHE A 377 -21.65 73.81 57.82
N GLU A 378 -22.23 73.11 58.79
CA GLU A 378 -22.71 73.71 60.06
C GLU A 378 -21.57 74.35 60.87
N ALA A 379 -20.40 73.69 60.93
CA ALA A 379 -19.21 74.23 61.57
C ALA A 379 -18.64 75.47 60.85
N ASN A 380 -18.66 75.48 59.51
CA ASN A 380 -18.26 76.66 58.73
C ASN A 380 -19.27 77.81 58.85
N GLU A 381 -20.57 77.52 58.90
CA GLU A 381 -21.60 78.54 59.13
C GLU A 381 -21.50 79.13 60.56
N ALA A 382 -21.21 78.29 61.55
CA ALA A 382 -20.93 78.71 62.93
C ALA A 382 -19.65 79.56 63.03
N ARG A 383 -18.55 79.14 62.38
CA ARG A 383 -17.33 79.97 62.25
C ARG A 383 -17.66 81.32 61.60
N GLY A 384 -18.37 81.33 60.48
CA GLY A 384 -18.79 82.56 59.79
C GLY A 384 -19.78 83.42 60.60
N LYS A 385 -20.50 82.86 61.58
CA LYS A 385 -21.29 83.62 62.57
C LYS A 385 -20.38 84.25 63.63
N VAL A 386 -19.39 83.53 64.15
CA VAL A 386 -18.39 84.06 65.09
C VAL A 386 -17.58 85.18 64.44
N GLU A 387 -17.07 84.98 63.22
CA GLU A 387 -16.34 86.00 62.46
C GLU A 387 -17.16 87.28 62.23
N ARG A 388 -18.47 87.15 61.95
CA ARG A 388 -19.39 88.30 61.88
C ARG A 388 -19.60 88.98 63.22
N MET A 389 -19.75 88.23 64.31
CA MET A 389 -19.88 88.80 65.66
C MET A 389 -18.59 89.49 66.12
N ASP A 390 -17.41 88.97 65.76
CA ASP A 390 -16.13 89.60 66.07
C ASP A 390 -15.82 90.79 65.15
N ALA A 391 -16.32 90.80 63.91
CA ALA A 391 -16.33 91.98 63.06
C ALA A 391 -17.26 93.08 63.60
N LEU A 392 -18.46 92.71 64.08
CA LEU A 392 -19.36 93.64 64.77
C LEU A 392 -18.70 94.19 66.04
N ARG A 393 -18.14 93.33 66.92
CA ARG A 393 -17.38 93.78 68.09
C ARG A 393 -16.23 94.73 67.77
N ARG A 394 -15.52 94.54 66.65
CA ARG A 394 -14.49 95.48 66.18
C ARG A 394 -15.12 96.81 65.79
N ASN A 395 -16.15 96.81 64.95
CA ASN A 395 -16.87 98.03 64.58
C ASN A 395 -17.46 98.74 65.81
N ASP A 396 -17.99 98.00 66.79
CA ASP A 396 -18.52 98.52 68.05
C ASP A 396 -17.39 99.12 68.91
N LEU A 397 -16.21 98.48 68.97
CA LEU A 397 -15.04 99.02 69.67
C LEU A 397 -14.45 100.25 68.97
N ASP A 398 -14.41 100.27 67.65
CA ASP A 398 -13.97 101.41 66.85
C ASP A 398 -14.98 102.57 66.95
N GLN A 399 -16.28 102.26 67.01
CA GLN A 399 -17.33 103.24 67.29
C GLN A 399 -17.30 103.71 68.74
N ILE A 400 -16.97 102.86 69.72
CA ILE A 400 -16.74 103.28 71.11
C ILE A 400 -15.52 104.19 71.19
N GLN A 401 -14.41 103.89 70.51
CA GLN A 401 -13.26 104.79 70.44
C GLN A 401 -13.62 106.13 69.80
N LEU A 402 -14.35 106.11 68.67
CA LEU A 402 -14.86 107.34 68.04
C LEU A 402 -15.83 108.11 68.96
N LEU A 403 -16.65 107.41 69.75
CA LEU A 403 -17.54 108.01 70.74
C LEU A 403 -16.80 108.48 72.01
N GLU A 404 -15.67 107.88 72.38
CA GLU A 404 -14.80 108.34 73.48
C GLU A 404 -14.01 109.58 73.06
N ASP A 405 -13.53 109.65 71.82
CA ASP A 405 -12.92 110.87 71.27
C ASP A 405 -13.96 111.95 70.97
N GLN A 406 -15.16 111.60 70.47
CA GLN A 406 -16.28 112.56 70.42
C GLN A 406 -16.75 112.95 71.81
N VAL A 407 -16.70 112.09 72.83
CA VAL A 407 -17.00 112.48 74.21
C VAL A 407 -15.88 113.35 74.78
N ARG A 408 -14.61 113.21 74.37
CA ARG A 408 -13.61 114.26 74.65
C ARG A 408 -13.99 115.59 73.99
N GLU A 409 -14.39 115.57 72.71
CA GLU A 409 -14.85 116.78 72.00
C GLU A 409 -16.17 117.36 72.54
N LEU A 410 -17.02 116.55 73.19
CA LEU A 410 -18.33 116.92 73.72
C LEU A 410 -18.34 117.15 75.25
N GLU A 411 -17.35 116.65 75.99
CA GLU A 411 -16.90 117.21 77.29
C GLU A 411 -16.26 118.59 77.09
N LEU A 412 -15.88 118.92 75.84
CA LEU A 412 -15.69 120.28 75.36
C LEU A 412 -17.01 120.95 74.82
N MET A 413 -18.15 120.25 74.54
CA MET A 413 -19.33 120.80 73.77
C MET A 413 -20.85 120.38 73.92
N GLY A 414 -21.37 119.13 74.03
CA GLY A 414 -22.77 118.81 73.52
C GLY A 414 -23.67 117.64 74.08
N GLY A 415 -24.88 117.40 73.50
CA GLY A 415 -25.86 116.32 73.88
C GLY A 415 -27.29 116.21 73.19
N LEU A 416 -27.98 115.01 73.30
CA LEU A 416 -29.46 114.60 73.11
C LEU A 416 -29.97 113.72 71.85
N ALA A 417 -30.94 112.73 71.98
CA ALA A 417 -31.43 111.65 70.96
C ALA A 417 -32.78 110.78 71.26
N VAL A 418 -33.23 109.69 70.47
CA VAL A 418 -34.15 108.41 70.76
C VAL A 418 -35.03 107.67 69.59
N SER A 419 -35.53 106.36 69.67
CA SER A 419 -36.25 105.44 68.61
C SER A 419 -37.31 104.27 69.04
N SER A 420 -37.99 103.42 68.15
CA SER A 420 -39.02 102.27 68.44
C SER A 420 -39.50 101.20 67.28
N GLU A 421 -40.29 100.06 67.49
CA GLU A 421 -40.76 98.94 66.50
C GLU A 421 -41.87 97.79 66.89
N GLY A 422 -42.55 96.98 65.97
CA GLY A 422 -43.04 95.50 66.06
C GLY A 422 -44.52 94.91 65.68
N SER A 423 -44.77 93.64 65.10
CA SER A 423 -45.99 92.65 65.18
C SER A 423 -46.33 91.50 64.06
N LEU A 424 -47.09 90.34 64.29
CA LEU A 424 -47.71 89.26 63.35
C LEU A 424 -48.57 88.03 64.00
N GLY A 425 -49.16 87.03 63.26
CA GLY A 425 -49.44 85.56 63.66
C GLY A 425 -50.84 84.82 63.44
N ASN A 426 -50.96 83.46 63.14
CA ASN A 426 -52.23 82.58 63.13
C ASN A 426 -52.15 80.98 62.87
N ASP A 427 -53.26 80.20 63.11
CA ASP A 427 -53.85 78.87 62.58
C ASP A 427 -53.50 77.39 63.07
N LEU A 428 -54.41 76.35 62.91
CA LEU A 428 -54.29 74.90 63.36
C LEU A 428 -55.24 73.73 62.84
N ASN A 429 -56.41 73.90 62.17
CA ASN A 429 -57.61 73.03 62.40
C ASN A 429 -57.82 71.60 61.75
N ASN A 430 -56.96 71.04 60.87
CA ASN A 430 -57.43 70.01 59.89
C ASN A 430 -57.35 68.48 60.22
N SER A 431 -56.74 68.03 61.33
CA SER A 431 -56.30 66.61 61.44
C SER A 431 -57.39 65.54 61.74
N LEU A 432 -58.48 65.89 62.44
CA LEU A 432 -59.32 64.89 63.13
C LEU A 432 -60.26 64.02 62.25
N ARG A 433 -60.46 64.34 60.98
CA ARG A 433 -61.53 63.70 60.17
C ARG A 433 -61.20 62.30 59.63
N SER A 434 -59.93 61.90 59.56
CA SER A 434 -59.54 60.70 58.79
C SER A 434 -59.77 59.36 59.49
N LYS A 435 -60.04 59.31 60.79
CA LYS A 435 -59.94 58.05 61.57
C LYS A 435 -61.23 57.22 61.65
N ILE A 436 -62.38 57.80 61.35
CA ILE A 436 -63.70 57.16 61.52
C ILE A 436 -63.97 56.08 60.45
N ALA A 437 -63.53 56.30 59.21
CA ALA A 437 -63.87 55.47 58.05
C ALA A 437 -63.28 54.03 58.04
N GLN A 438 -62.41 53.66 58.99
CA GLN A 438 -61.76 52.34 59.00
C GLN A 438 -62.58 51.24 59.68
N LEU A 439 -63.50 51.57 60.59
CA LEU A 439 -64.18 50.57 61.45
C LEU A 439 -65.47 50.00 60.85
N GLU A 440 -66.06 50.66 59.85
CA GLU A 440 -67.32 50.21 59.23
C GLU A 440 -67.12 49.03 58.26
N GLN A 441 -65.89 48.80 57.79
CA GLN A 441 -65.56 47.78 56.78
C GLN A 441 -65.50 46.35 57.36
N GLU A 442 -65.15 46.19 58.64
CA GLU A 442 -64.92 44.87 59.25
C GLU A 442 -66.21 44.11 59.60
N LEU A 443 -67.33 44.81 59.78
CA LEU A 443 -68.63 44.20 60.14
C LEU A 443 -69.38 43.51 58.97
N SER A 444 -68.87 43.62 57.74
CA SER A 444 -69.55 43.12 56.53
C SER A 444 -69.34 41.62 56.26
N THR A 445 -68.29 41.01 56.83
CA THR A 445 -67.72 39.74 56.34
C THR A 445 -68.34 38.46 56.92
N LEU A 446 -68.99 38.51 58.08
CA LEU A 446 -69.40 37.31 58.84
C LEU A 446 -70.76 36.67 58.45
N LYS A 447 -71.31 36.94 57.25
CA LYS A 447 -72.70 36.58 56.89
C LYS A 447 -72.89 35.61 55.72
N GLN A 448 -71.86 34.91 55.25
CA GLN A 448 -71.91 34.13 53.99
C GLN A 448 -71.62 32.61 54.09
N SER A 449 -71.49 32.02 55.28
CA SER A 449 -71.02 30.62 55.44
C SER A 449 -71.93 29.55 54.82
N ASP A 450 -73.22 29.51 55.18
CA ASP A 450 -74.06 28.31 54.98
C ASP A 450 -74.45 28.00 53.53
N SER A 451 -74.14 28.89 52.57
CA SER A 451 -74.31 28.59 51.15
C SER A 451 -73.04 28.01 50.50
N HIS A 452 -71.89 28.00 51.18
CA HIS A 452 -70.61 27.63 50.58
C HIS A 452 -70.56 26.16 50.17
N ASP A 453 -70.85 25.20 51.05
CA ASP A 453 -70.52 23.77 50.79
C ASP A 453 -71.13 23.19 49.51
N ARG A 454 -72.37 23.57 49.17
CA ARG A 454 -73.04 23.11 47.93
C ARG A 454 -72.51 23.83 46.68
N ILE A 455 -72.09 25.09 46.84
CA ILE A 455 -71.44 25.88 45.80
C ILE A 455 -70.02 25.33 45.58
N TYR A 456 -69.23 25.15 46.63
CA TYR A 456 -67.85 24.67 46.64
C TYR A 456 -67.67 23.31 45.93
N VAL A 457 -68.61 22.36 46.07
CA VAL A 457 -68.54 21.09 45.31
C VAL A 457 -68.77 21.30 43.80
N LEU A 458 -69.68 22.20 43.42
CA LEU A 458 -69.91 22.56 42.02
C LEU A 458 -68.78 23.42 41.46
N GLU A 459 -68.20 24.31 42.27
CA GLU A 459 -67.01 25.09 41.93
C GLU A 459 -65.80 24.20 41.74
N ASN A 460 -65.53 23.21 42.60
CA ASN A 460 -64.42 22.26 42.39
C ASN A 460 -64.61 21.44 41.10
N LEU A 461 -65.82 20.97 40.81
CA LEU A 461 -66.12 20.26 39.56
C LEU A 461 -66.01 21.15 38.31
N LEU A 462 -66.39 22.43 38.42
CA LEU A 462 -66.29 23.42 37.35
C LEU A 462 -64.85 23.94 37.19
N GLU A 463 -64.09 24.07 38.28
CA GLU A 463 -62.66 24.34 38.29
C GLU A 463 -61.89 23.17 37.68
N ASP A 464 -62.19 21.91 37.99
CA ASP A 464 -61.48 20.78 37.40
C ASP A 464 -61.86 20.55 35.92
N ALA A 465 -63.12 20.81 35.54
CA ALA A 465 -63.52 20.88 34.14
C ALA A 465 -62.80 22.03 33.39
N ASN A 466 -62.69 23.21 34.00
CA ASN A 466 -61.95 24.33 33.41
C ASN A 466 -60.44 24.08 33.41
N ARG A 467 -59.84 23.49 34.45
CA ARG A 467 -58.42 23.09 34.49
C ARG A 467 -58.10 22.05 33.43
N LEU A 468 -59.03 21.13 33.13
CA LEU A 468 -58.90 20.21 31.99
C LEU A 468 -59.03 20.94 30.66
N LYS A 469 -60.02 21.83 30.51
CA LYS A 469 -60.21 22.66 29.31
C LYS A 469 -58.97 23.54 29.04
N ASP A 470 -58.48 24.26 30.04
CA ASP A 470 -57.31 25.14 29.98
C ASP A 470 -56.03 24.36 29.72
N LYS A 471 -55.90 23.13 30.25
CA LYS A 471 -54.83 22.20 29.85
C LYS A 471 -54.95 21.81 28.38
N PHE A 472 -56.12 21.38 27.92
CA PHE A 472 -56.30 21.01 26.50
C PHE A 472 -56.14 22.21 25.56
N GLU A 473 -56.58 23.41 25.93
CA GLU A 473 -56.37 24.63 25.15
C GLU A 473 -54.90 25.07 25.18
N LYS A 474 -54.19 24.92 26.32
CA LYS A 474 -52.75 25.17 26.42
C LYS A 474 -51.92 24.14 25.65
N ASP A 475 -52.28 22.87 25.71
CA ASP A 475 -51.60 21.78 25.00
C ASP A 475 -51.90 21.84 23.51
N PHE A 476 -53.13 22.20 23.10
CA PHE A 476 -53.48 22.50 21.71
C PHE A 476 -52.76 23.76 21.20
N MET A 477 -52.68 24.83 22.00
CA MET A 477 -51.90 26.03 21.65
C MET A 477 -50.40 25.73 21.60
N GLN A 478 -49.83 24.92 22.49
CA GLN A 478 -48.44 24.48 22.40
C GLN A 478 -48.20 23.57 21.20
N ALA A 479 -49.14 22.66 20.89
CA ALA A 479 -49.06 21.81 19.71
C ALA A 479 -49.16 22.64 18.43
N PHE A 480 -50.09 23.59 18.35
CA PHE A 480 -50.26 24.51 17.23
C PHE A 480 -49.05 25.45 17.09
N GLN A 481 -48.55 26.01 18.19
CA GLN A 481 -47.36 26.87 18.20
C GLN A 481 -46.09 26.08 17.84
N LYS A 482 -45.98 24.80 18.24
CA LYS A 482 -44.92 23.89 17.77
C LYS A 482 -45.10 23.47 16.32
N ASN A 483 -46.32 23.29 15.83
CA ASN A 483 -46.55 22.93 14.43
C ASN A 483 -46.30 24.13 13.52
N LEU A 484 -46.64 25.34 13.97
CA LEU A 484 -46.30 26.61 13.33
C LEU A 484 -44.79 26.92 13.44
N SER A 485 -44.13 26.59 14.56
CA SER A 485 -42.67 26.71 14.65
C SER A 485 -41.99 25.67 13.76
N LEU A 486 -42.45 24.43 13.69
CA LEU A 486 -41.94 23.39 12.78
C LEU A 486 -42.23 23.70 11.31
N GLU A 487 -43.38 24.28 10.98
CA GLU A 487 -43.67 24.70 9.60
C GLU A 487 -42.82 25.91 9.21
N ASN A 488 -42.62 26.86 10.13
CA ASN A 488 -41.71 27.98 9.95
C ASN A 488 -40.24 27.54 9.95
N GLU A 489 -39.84 26.53 10.73
CA GLU A 489 -38.51 25.91 10.72
C GLU A 489 -38.30 25.08 9.45
N MET A 490 -39.33 24.44 8.88
CA MET A 490 -39.24 23.72 7.61
C MET A 490 -39.26 24.66 6.41
N LYS A 491 -39.97 25.79 6.49
CA LYS A 491 -39.87 26.89 5.53
C LYS A 491 -38.52 27.58 5.63
N GLN A 492 -38.06 27.87 6.85
CA GLN A 492 -36.71 28.37 7.13
C GLN A 492 -35.69 27.39 6.60
N LEU A 493 -35.60 26.13 7.03
CA LEU A 493 -34.65 25.12 6.51
C LEU A 493 -34.68 24.98 4.98
N ARG A 494 -35.80 25.24 4.29
CA ARG A 494 -35.82 25.36 2.82
C ARG A 494 -35.20 26.66 2.32
N THR A 495 -35.59 27.82 2.86
CA THR A 495 -34.98 29.11 2.50
C THR A 495 -33.55 29.25 3.02
N VAL A 496 -33.14 28.52 4.04
CA VAL A 496 -31.86 28.53 4.77
C VAL A 496 -30.94 27.46 4.18
N SER A 497 -31.43 26.31 3.72
CA SER A 497 -30.59 25.45 2.87
C SER A 497 -30.26 26.12 1.53
N SER A 498 -31.16 26.95 0.99
CA SER A 498 -30.92 27.72 -0.23
C SER A 498 -30.12 29.00 0.04
N ALA A 499 -30.45 29.74 1.10
CA ALA A 499 -29.87 31.05 1.40
C ALA A 499 -28.75 31.02 2.44
N ASP A 500 -28.54 30.02 3.30
CA ASP A 500 -27.23 29.92 3.97
C ASP A 500 -26.14 29.63 2.93
N HIS A 501 -26.45 28.85 1.88
CA HIS A 501 -25.49 28.63 0.81
C HIS A 501 -25.22 29.93 0.03
N ASP A 502 -26.28 30.65 -0.37
CA ASP A 502 -26.12 31.90 -1.11
C ASP A 502 -25.63 33.07 -0.21
N GLU A 503 -25.97 33.11 1.07
CA GLU A 503 -25.54 34.11 2.06
C GLU A 503 -24.14 33.82 2.60
N THR A 504 -23.70 32.56 2.73
CA THR A 504 -22.27 32.27 2.98
C THR A 504 -21.43 32.57 1.74
N VAL A 505 -21.92 32.28 0.54
CA VAL A 505 -21.25 32.70 -0.71
C VAL A 505 -21.25 34.23 -0.85
N GLN A 506 -22.33 34.93 -0.48
CA GLN A 506 -22.38 36.40 -0.49
C GLN A 506 -21.52 37.02 0.63
N LYS A 507 -21.46 36.43 1.83
CA LYS A 507 -20.55 36.84 2.91
C LYS A 507 -19.08 36.64 2.52
N LEU A 508 -18.74 35.51 1.90
CA LEU A 508 -17.40 35.27 1.35
C LEU A 508 -17.07 36.24 0.21
N ARG A 509 -18.02 36.55 -0.68
CA ARG A 509 -17.84 37.59 -1.73
C ARG A 509 -17.69 38.98 -1.12
N ALA A 510 -18.44 39.32 -0.08
CA ALA A 510 -18.35 40.60 0.62
C ALA A 510 -17.01 40.73 1.35
N GLN A 511 -16.56 39.69 2.05
CA GLN A 511 -15.23 39.66 2.69
C GLN A 511 -14.10 39.72 1.65
N VAL A 512 -14.21 39.05 0.50
CA VAL A 512 -13.24 39.19 -0.60
C VAL A 512 -13.23 40.62 -1.13
N ALA A 513 -14.40 41.24 -1.37
CA ALA A 513 -14.47 42.63 -1.81
C ALA A 513 -13.96 43.63 -0.76
N GLU A 514 -14.15 43.35 0.53
CA GLU A 514 -13.64 44.12 1.66
C GLU A 514 -12.11 44.03 1.74
N TYR A 515 -11.52 42.83 1.66
CA TYR A 515 -10.06 42.66 1.59
C TYR A 515 -9.46 43.21 0.28
N GLU A 516 -10.17 43.14 -0.85
CA GLU A 516 -9.76 43.80 -2.09
C GLU A 516 -9.78 45.33 -1.95
N GLN A 517 -10.77 45.89 -1.24
CA GLN A 517 -10.84 47.32 -0.94
C GLN A 517 -9.73 47.75 0.03
N GLU A 518 -9.49 47.00 1.11
CA GLU A 518 -8.36 47.23 2.02
C GLU A 518 -7.02 47.20 1.27
N LEU A 519 -6.78 46.17 0.46
CA LEU A 519 -5.60 46.03 -0.39
C LEU A 519 -5.42 47.24 -1.32
N ASN A 520 -6.49 47.71 -1.97
CA ASN A 520 -6.45 48.92 -2.80
C ASN A 520 -6.13 50.19 -1.98
N THR A 521 -6.61 50.32 -0.74
CA THR A 521 -6.23 51.45 0.13
C THR A 521 -4.80 51.36 0.65
N ALA A 522 -4.30 50.16 0.92
CA ALA A 522 -2.90 49.93 1.30
C ALA A 522 -1.96 50.26 0.13
N GLN A 523 -2.30 49.84 -1.10
CA GLN A 523 -1.57 50.18 -2.32
C GLN A 523 -1.58 51.70 -2.59
N ARG A 524 -2.70 52.40 -2.37
CA ARG A 524 -2.74 53.87 -2.46
C ARG A 524 -1.83 54.54 -1.44
N ARG A 525 -1.88 54.13 -0.17
CA ARG A 525 -0.99 54.68 0.88
C ARG A 525 0.49 54.42 0.59
N LEU A 526 0.82 53.28 0.01
CA LEU A 526 2.18 52.94 -0.41
C LEU A 526 2.63 53.85 -1.56
N ALA A 527 1.81 54.03 -2.59
CA ALA A 527 2.08 54.97 -3.68
C ALA A 527 2.16 56.44 -3.21
N GLU A 528 1.33 56.85 -2.26
CA GLU A 528 1.39 58.17 -1.61
C GLU A 528 2.71 58.37 -0.85
N ALA A 529 3.22 57.33 -0.17
CA ALA A 529 4.53 57.35 0.49
C ALA A 529 5.71 57.37 -0.50
N GLU A 530 5.64 56.62 -1.61
CA GLU A 530 6.63 56.68 -2.71
C GLU A 530 6.67 58.06 -3.38
N ILE A 531 5.50 58.69 -3.57
CA ILE A 531 5.38 60.07 -4.06
C ILE A 531 5.99 61.06 -3.06
N ALA A 532 5.77 60.86 -1.75
CA ALA A 532 6.39 61.70 -0.72
C ALA A 532 7.93 61.58 -0.70
N ILE A 533 8.49 60.37 -0.85
CA ILE A 533 9.94 60.13 -0.95
C ILE A 533 10.51 60.82 -2.20
N THR A 534 9.87 60.65 -3.37
CA THR A 534 10.36 61.24 -4.62
C THR A 534 10.25 62.76 -4.66
N GLN A 535 9.22 63.35 -4.04
CA GLN A 535 9.12 64.81 -3.85
C GLN A 535 10.16 65.33 -2.85
N GLY A 536 10.42 64.61 -1.75
CA GLY A 536 11.47 64.95 -0.78
C GLY A 536 12.87 64.98 -1.40
N LEU A 537 13.18 63.99 -2.25
CA LEU A 537 14.44 63.96 -3.02
C LEU A 537 14.53 65.09 -4.07
N GLY A 538 13.40 65.59 -4.60
CA GLY A 538 13.36 66.69 -5.57
C GLY A 538 13.64 68.08 -4.99
N SER A 539 13.54 68.26 -3.67
CA SER A 539 13.72 69.56 -2.99
C SER A 539 15.16 69.84 -2.53
N GLY A 540 16.11 68.93 -2.80
CA GLY A 540 17.49 68.97 -2.31
C GLY A 540 18.40 69.92 -3.08
N HIS A 541 18.17 71.23 -3.00
CA HIS A 541 19.06 72.24 -3.62
C HIS A 541 19.24 73.56 -2.83
N ASP A 542 19.55 73.46 -1.53
CA ASP A 542 20.63 74.23 -0.87
C ASP A 542 20.83 73.74 0.59
N ALA A 543 21.93 74.16 1.24
CA ALA A 543 22.24 74.13 2.68
C ALA A 543 22.24 72.77 3.40
N GLY A 544 23.43 72.35 3.86
CA GLY A 544 23.64 71.04 4.50
C GLY A 544 23.15 70.92 5.95
N ALA A 545 22.37 69.87 6.22
CA ALA A 545 21.99 69.42 7.58
C ALA A 545 22.01 67.88 7.67
N GLY A 546 23.20 67.28 7.58
CA GLY A 546 23.37 65.83 7.63
C GLY A 546 23.07 65.22 9.00
N GLY A 547 21.95 64.51 9.13
CA GLY A 547 21.60 63.75 10.34
C GLY A 547 20.13 63.35 10.40
N ALA A 548 19.21 64.32 10.37
CA ALA A 548 17.79 64.07 10.62
C ALA A 548 17.08 63.34 9.45
N ALA A 549 17.16 63.87 8.23
CA ALA A 549 16.40 63.37 7.08
C ALA A 549 16.69 61.90 6.70
N ALA A 550 17.87 61.38 7.04
CA ALA A 550 18.21 59.98 6.82
C ALA A 550 17.43 59.03 7.75
N VAL A 551 17.11 59.47 8.97
CA VAL A 551 16.35 58.67 9.95
C VAL A 551 14.89 58.56 9.50
N ASP A 552 14.29 59.65 9.04
CA ASP A 552 12.92 59.63 8.51
C ASP A 552 12.80 58.78 7.22
N HIS A 553 13.80 58.82 6.34
CA HIS A 553 13.82 57.94 5.17
C HIS A 553 13.93 56.45 5.57
N GLU A 554 14.68 56.10 6.61
CA GLU A 554 14.81 54.70 7.06
C GLU A 554 13.57 54.20 7.82
N THR A 555 12.88 55.06 8.58
CA THR A 555 11.60 54.69 9.23
C THR A 555 10.49 54.50 8.21
N VAL A 556 10.33 55.40 7.23
CA VAL A 556 9.36 55.25 6.13
C VAL A 556 9.67 54.00 5.29
N LYS A 557 10.94 53.71 4.99
CA LYS A 557 11.31 52.46 4.29
C LYS A 557 10.89 51.21 5.07
N LYS A 558 11.08 51.18 6.39
CA LYS A 558 10.65 50.07 7.26
C LYS A 558 9.13 49.94 7.35
N GLN A 559 8.39 51.04 7.23
CA GLN A 559 6.92 51.02 7.10
C GLN A 559 6.48 50.43 5.75
N ILE A 560 7.08 50.87 4.63
CA ILE A 560 6.82 50.31 3.29
C ILE A 560 7.10 48.80 3.27
N GLU A 561 8.27 48.36 3.75
CA GLU A 561 8.61 46.93 3.87
C GLU A 561 7.61 46.15 4.73
N SER A 562 6.93 46.81 5.69
CA SER A 562 5.90 46.19 6.51
C SER A 562 4.57 46.08 5.78
N TYR A 563 4.12 47.14 5.10
CA TYR A 563 2.92 47.10 4.28
C TYR A 563 3.06 46.13 3.11
N GLU A 564 4.23 46.02 2.46
CA GLU A 564 4.47 44.97 1.47
C GLU A 564 4.37 43.55 2.06
N ARG A 565 4.83 43.34 3.30
CA ARG A 565 4.72 42.04 3.99
C ARG A 565 3.25 41.71 4.30
N GLU A 566 2.49 42.68 4.76
CA GLU A 566 1.05 42.57 5.03
C GLU A 566 0.25 42.28 3.74
N ILE A 567 0.51 43.05 2.68
CA ILE A 567 -0.04 42.85 1.33
C ILE A 567 0.27 41.44 0.80
N ARG A 568 1.51 40.93 0.98
CA ARG A 568 1.88 39.57 0.56
C ARG A 568 1.10 38.49 1.32
N VAL A 569 0.83 38.69 2.61
CA VAL A 569 0.00 37.76 3.42
C VAL A 569 -1.48 37.83 3.01
N GLN A 570 -2.03 39.03 2.78
CA GLN A 570 -3.39 39.22 2.28
C GLN A 570 -3.58 38.56 0.90
N LEU A 571 -2.63 38.73 -0.02
CA LEU A 571 -2.66 38.06 -1.33
C LEU A 571 -2.61 36.52 -1.21
N MET A 572 -1.83 35.96 -0.28
CA MET A 572 -1.85 34.52 -0.01
C MET A 572 -3.21 34.05 0.54
N GLN A 573 -3.82 34.83 1.43
CA GLN A 573 -5.15 34.57 1.99
C GLN A 573 -6.24 34.55 0.88
N ILE A 574 -6.23 35.56 0.00
CA ILE A 574 -7.17 35.66 -1.14
C ILE A 574 -6.99 34.50 -2.11
N ASN A 575 -5.76 34.19 -2.53
CA ASN A 575 -5.48 33.06 -3.43
C ASN A 575 -5.92 31.71 -2.83
N LYS A 576 -5.76 31.53 -1.50
CA LYS A 576 -6.27 30.34 -0.81
C LYS A 576 -7.79 30.27 -0.87
N LEU A 577 -8.50 31.33 -0.48
CA LEU A 577 -9.98 31.38 -0.50
C LEU A 577 -10.54 31.19 -1.92
N GLN A 578 -9.84 31.69 -2.94
CA GLN A 578 -10.22 31.52 -4.34
C GLN A 578 -10.02 30.07 -4.83
N ASN A 579 -8.95 29.40 -4.42
CA ASN A 579 -8.76 27.96 -4.67
C ASN A 579 -9.81 27.11 -3.94
N ASP A 580 -10.08 27.40 -2.66
CA ASP A 580 -11.10 26.71 -1.87
C ASP A 580 -12.49 26.88 -2.50
N LYS A 581 -12.81 28.09 -2.99
CA LYS A 581 -14.03 28.38 -3.78
C LYS A 581 -14.11 27.54 -5.06
N SER A 582 -13.07 27.53 -5.90
CA SER A 582 -13.09 26.77 -7.16
C SER A 582 -13.15 25.26 -6.94
N ALA A 583 -12.60 24.74 -5.83
CA ALA A 583 -12.78 23.35 -5.43
C ALA A 583 -14.23 23.02 -5.04
N LEU A 584 -14.94 23.94 -4.37
CA LEU A 584 -16.37 23.80 -4.06
C LEU A 584 -17.25 23.91 -5.32
N GLU A 585 -16.95 24.84 -6.23
CA GLU A 585 -17.65 24.97 -7.52
C GLU A 585 -17.50 23.70 -8.38
N ALA A 586 -16.31 23.08 -8.38
CA ALA A 586 -16.07 21.80 -9.05
C ALA A 586 -16.84 20.63 -8.41
N GLN A 587 -16.91 20.53 -7.08
CA GLN A 587 -17.71 19.52 -6.39
C GLN A 587 -19.21 19.70 -6.65
N LEU A 588 -19.69 20.94 -6.71
CA LEU A 588 -21.08 21.25 -7.04
C LEU A 588 -21.42 20.79 -8.46
N ALA A 589 -20.54 21.04 -9.44
CA ALA A 589 -20.69 20.51 -10.79
C ALA A 589 -20.74 18.96 -10.81
N GLU A 590 -19.82 18.27 -10.12
CA GLU A 590 -19.81 16.81 -10.05
C GLU A 590 -21.12 16.24 -9.47
N THR A 591 -21.67 16.86 -8.40
CA THR A 591 -22.96 16.42 -7.83
C THR A 591 -24.15 16.68 -8.75
N ARG A 592 -24.08 17.72 -9.59
CA ARG A 592 -25.11 18.05 -10.59
C ARG A 592 -25.10 17.04 -11.74
N ASP A 593 -23.92 16.68 -12.23
CA ASP A 593 -23.78 15.67 -13.29
C ASP A 593 -24.19 14.27 -12.80
N GLN A 594 -23.86 13.90 -11.55
CA GLN A 594 -24.37 12.69 -10.92
C GLN A 594 -25.91 12.67 -10.87
N LEU A 595 -26.56 13.78 -10.51
CA LEU A 595 -28.02 13.88 -10.46
C LEU A 595 -28.66 13.74 -11.86
N VAL A 596 -28.12 14.43 -12.87
CA VAL A 596 -28.58 14.31 -14.27
C VAL A 596 -28.39 12.88 -14.82
N GLN A 597 -27.34 12.18 -14.40
CA GLN A 597 -27.12 10.79 -14.80
C GLN A 597 -28.11 9.83 -14.12
N GLU A 598 -28.40 9.99 -12.83
CA GLU A 598 -29.46 9.24 -12.14
C GLU A 598 -30.84 9.50 -12.78
N GLU A 599 -31.17 10.75 -13.10
CA GLU A 599 -32.41 11.12 -13.80
C GLU A 599 -32.54 10.39 -15.15
N ARG A 600 -31.49 10.38 -15.98
CA ARG A 600 -31.48 9.62 -17.25
C ARG A 600 -31.69 8.12 -17.04
N THR A 601 -31.00 7.50 -16.07
CA THR A 601 -31.22 6.06 -15.81
C THR A 601 -32.64 5.76 -15.31
N HIS A 602 -33.27 6.70 -14.62
CA HIS A 602 -34.67 6.59 -14.20
C HIS A 602 -35.65 6.76 -15.37
N GLU A 603 -35.34 7.58 -16.37
CA GLU A 603 -36.08 7.65 -17.64
C GLU A 603 -35.91 6.38 -18.48
N ASP A 604 -34.68 5.87 -18.63
CA ASP A 604 -34.39 4.60 -19.31
C ASP A 604 -35.13 3.42 -18.67
N LEU A 605 -35.15 3.35 -17.32
CA LEU A 605 -35.89 2.32 -16.58
C LEU A 605 -37.41 2.44 -16.77
N LYS A 606 -37.97 3.65 -16.83
CA LYS A 606 -39.38 3.87 -17.16
C LYS A 606 -39.71 3.46 -18.59
N ALA A 607 -38.86 3.80 -19.55
CA ALA A 607 -39.00 3.40 -20.94
C ALA A 607 -38.93 1.86 -21.10
N ALA A 608 -38.01 1.22 -20.38
CA ALA A 608 -37.90 -0.24 -20.34
C ALA A 608 -39.14 -0.91 -19.71
N LEU A 609 -39.70 -0.34 -18.63
CA LEU A 609 -40.95 -0.83 -18.03
C LEU A 609 -42.15 -0.71 -19.00
N ALA A 610 -42.35 0.47 -19.61
CA ALA A 610 -43.42 0.67 -20.59
C ALA A 610 -43.26 -0.21 -21.85
N ALA A 611 -42.02 -0.50 -22.26
CA ALA A 611 -41.73 -1.45 -23.33
C ALA A 611 -41.96 -2.92 -22.91
N PHE A 612 -41.83 -3.24 -21.62
CA PHE A 612 -42.12 -4.57 -21.07
C PHE A 612 -43.64 -4.81 -20.97
N GLU A 613 -44.39 -3.83 -20.48
CA GLU A 613 -45.87 -3.87 -20.39
C GLU A 613 -46.50 -4.09 -21.77
N ASN A 614 -46.08 -3.32 -22.78
CA ASN A 614 -46.52 -3.49 -24.18
C ASN A 614 -46.12 -4.84 -24.83
N LYS A 615 -45.24 -5.63 -24.20
CA LYS A 615 -44.74 -6.91 -24.73
C LYS A 615 -45.35 -8.14 -24.04
N THR A 616 -46.33 -7.94 -23.15
CA THR A 616 -47.03 -9.01 -22.40
C THR A 616 -47.97 -9.90 -23.23
N ALA A 617 -48.03 -9.72 -24.55
CA ALA A 617 -48.95 -10.40 -25.47
C ALA A 617 -48.35 -11.60 -26.25
N ALA A 618 -47.51 -12.42 -25.61
CA ALA A 618 -47.04 -13.69 -26.16
C ALA A 618 -46.68 -14.70 -25.06
N ASP A 619 -47.14 -15.95 -25.20
CA ASP A 619 -47.13 -16.94 -24.13
C ASP A 619 -45.76 -17.62 -23.88
N GLU A 620 -45.67 -18.29 -22.72
CA GLU A 620 -44.58 -19.14 -22.16
C GLU A 620 -43.16 -18.54 -22.12
N THR A 621 -42.66 -17.99 -23.22
CA THR A 621 -41.41 -17.21 -23.31
C THR A 621 -41.44 -16.02 -22.36
N ALA A 622 -42.57 -15.32 -22.25
CA ALA A 622 -42.77 -14.23 -21.30
C ALA A 622 -42.57 -14.66 -19.85
N GLN A 623 -42.93 -15.89 -19.46
CA GLN A 623 -42.77 -16.39 -18.09
C GLN A 623 -41.30 -16.68 -17.75
N LYS A 624 -40.56 -17.28 -18.70
CA LYS A 624 -39.11 -17.51 -18.57
C LYS A 624 -38.34 -16.17 -18.57
N VAL A 625 -38.71 -15.24 -19.45
CA VAL A 625 -38.14 -13.87 -19.47
C VAL A 625 -38.45 -13.14 -18.17
N ALA A 626 -39.69 -13.13 -17.68
CA ALA A 626 -40.07 -12.50 -16.42
C ALA A 626 -39.26 -13.05 -15.24
N ALA A 627 -39.08 -14.38 -15.15
CA ALA A 627 -38.25 -14.99 -14.10
C ALA A 627 -36.76 -14.57 -14.21
N THR A 628 -36.21 -14.45 -15.42
CA THR A 628 -34.84 -13.92 -15.59
C THR A 628 -34.75 -12.42 -15.26
N THR A 629 -35.74 -11.62 -15.63
CA THR A 629 -35.82 -10.18 -15.28
C THR A 629 -35.93 -10.00 -13.77
N GLN A 630 -36.75 -10.79 -13.07
CA GLN A 630 -36.85 -10.77 -11.61
C GLN A 630 -35.51 -11.11 -10.95
N LYS A 631 -34.78 -12.11 -11.47
CA LYS A 631 -33.44 -12.46 -11.00
C LYS A 631 -32.42 -11.35 -11.27
N ILE A 632 -32.50 -10.67 -12.42
CA ILE A 632 -31.65 -9.52 -12.74
C ILE A 632 -31.95 -8.35 -11.80
N VAL A 633 -33.22 -8.03 -11.54
CA VAL A 633 -33.64 -6.97 -10.61
C VAL A 633 -33.18 -7.26 -9.18
N LEU A 634 -33.28 -8.50 -8.71
CA LEU A 634 -32.75 -8.89 -7.39
C LEU A 634 -31.22 -8.76 -7.31
N LEU A 635 -30.50 -9.08 -8.40
CA LEU A 635 -29.04 -8.92 -8.46
C LEU A 635 -28.61 -7.46 -8.58
N THR A 636 -29.34 -6.60 -9.29
CA THR A 636 -29.06 -5.16 -9.31
C THR A 636 -29.39 -4.51 -7.98
N GLU A 637 -30.47 -4.89 -7.31
CA GLU A 637 -30.81 -4.40 -5.96
C GLU A 637 -29.80 -4.87 -4.89
N GLN A 638 -29.23 -6.08 -5.03
CA GLN A 638 -28.10 -6.51 -4.21
C GLN A 638 -26.83 -5.69 -4.50
N ASN A 639 -26.51 -5.43 -5.78
CA ASN A 639 -25.36 -4.62 -6.16
C ASN A 639 -25.49 -3.15 -5.70
N THR A 640 -26.67 -2.53 -5.77
CA THR A 640 -26.85 -1.15 -5.27
C THR A 640 -26.75 -1.08 -3.73
N LYS A 641 -27.25 -2.09 -3.00
CA LYS A 641 -27.03 -2.22 -1.55
C LYS A 641 -25.55 -2.36 -1.21
N VAL A 642 -24.79 -3.18 -1.94
CA VAL A 642 -23.33 -3.32 -1.77
C VAL A 642 -22.59 -2.03 -2.11
N LEU A 643 -22.93 -1.36 -3.22
CA LEU A 643 -22.33 -0.07 -3.60
C LEU A 643 -22.62 1.04 -2.59
N LYS A 644 -23.84 1.08 -2.03
CA LYS A 644 -24.18 2.03 -0.96
C LYS A 644 -23.36 1.77 0.31
N ALA A 645 -23.29 0.52 0.76
CA ALA A 645 -22.47 0.13 1.91
C ALA A 645 -20.97 0.44 1.68
N LEU A 646 -20.47 0.29 0.45
CA LEU A 646 -19.09 0.64 0.06
C LEU A 646 -18.88 2.18 0.07
N LYS A 647 -19.84 2.97 -0.43
CA LYS A 647 -19.82 4.45 -0.37
C LYS A 647 -19.84 4.95 1.08
N GLU A 648 -20.62 4.31 1.95
CA GLU A 648 -20.69 4.59 3.39
C GLU A 648 -19.39 4.20 4.11
N ALA A 649 -18.83 3.02 3.84
CA ALA A 649 -17.53 2.59 4.38
C ALA A 649 -16.38 3.50 3.91
N LYS A 650 -16.35 3.92 2.63
CA LYS A 650 -15.37 4.88 2.12
C LYS A 650 -15.48 6.24 2.81
N LYS A 651 -16.71 6.70 3.08
CA LYS A 651 -16.95 7.92 3.88
C LYS A 651 -16.44 7.76 5.32
N HIS A 652 -16.69 6.62 5.95
CA HIS A 652 -16.21 6.30 7.30
C HIS A 652 -14.68 6.33 7.39
N ILE A 653 -14.00 5.67 6.45
CA ILE A 653 -12.52 5.69 6.35
C ILE A 653 -12.00 7.13 6.20
N LEU A 654 -12.59 7.94 5.31
CA LEU A 654 -12.20 9.35 5.14
C LEU A 654 -12.38 10.18 6.43
N THR A 655 -13.43 9.94 7.22
CA THR A 655 -13.57 10.57 8.55
C THR A 655 -12.55 10.06 9.57
N GLN A 656 -12.21 8.77 9.55
CA GLN A 656 -11.17 8.22 10.42
C GLN A 656 -9.78 8.73 10.07
N ASP A 657 -9.42 8.79 8.78
CA ASP A 657 -8.15 9.36 8.31
C ASP A 657 -8.04 10.84 8.68
N LYS A 658 -9.14 11.60 8.59
CA LYS A 658 -9.19 12.98 9.07
C LYS A 658 -8.96 13.05 10.59
N GLN A 659 -9.67 12.25 11.39
CA GLN A 659 -9.48 12.20 12.85
C GLN A 659 -8.05 11.79 13.22
N ILE A 660 -7.44 10.83 12.52
CA ILE A 660 -6.04 10.41 12.71
C ILE A 660 -5.08 11.55 12.35
N LYS A 661 -5.35 12.32 11.30
CA LYS A 661 -4.56 13.51 10.92
C LYS A 661 -4.67 14.64 11.94
N ASP A 662 -5.87 14.88 12.46
CA ASP A 662 -6.15 15.91 13.46
C ASP A 662 -5.61 15.52 14.86
N LEU A 663 -5.55 14.22 15.18
CA LEU A 663 -4.84 13.71 16.37
C LEU A 663 -3.31 13.80 16.20
N LYS A 664 -2.77 13.54 14.99
CA LYS A 664 -1.33 13.70 14.68
C LYS A 664 -0.86 15.15 14.66
N SER A 665 -1.75 16.13 14.52
CA SER A 665 -1.42 17.56 14.63
C SER A 665 -1.53 18.10 16.06
N THR A 666 -2.31 17.45 16.93
CA THR A 666 -2.58 17.89 18.32
C THR A 666 -1.82 17.13 19.40
N ALA A 667 -1.21 15.98 19.09
CA ALA A 667 -0.36 15.26 20.05
C ALA A 667 0.92 16.03 20.41
N PRO A 668 1.34 16.07 21.69
CA PRO A 668 2.60 16.69 22.11
C PRO A 668 3.79 15.87 21.58
N LYS A 669 4.57 16.46 20.68
CA LYS A 669 5.55 15.72 19.86
C LYS A 669 6.83 15.32 20.60
N ASP A 670 7.18 16.06 21.65
CA ASP A 670 8.52 16.00 22.24
C ASP A 670 8.73 14.70 23.04
N ASN A 671 7.82 14.38 23.97
CA ASN A 671 7.91 13.18 24.81
C ASN A 671 7.92 11.86 24.01
N PHE A 672 7.21 11.80 22.89
CA PHE A 672 7.19 10.60 22.04
C PHE A 672 8.46 10.46 21.21
N MET A 673 9.10 11.57 20.81
CA MET A 673 10.34 11.54 20.04
C MET A 673 11.49 11.00 20.90
N GLU A 674 11.64 11.51 22.13
CA GLU A 674 12.64 11.02 23.09
C GLU A 674 12.45 9.53 23.44
N ALA A 675 11.20 9.09 23.62
CA ALA A 675 10.88 7.69 23.85
C ALA A 675 11.25 6.79 22.65
N ILE A 676 10.97 7.24 21.41
CA ILE A 676 11.35 6.51 20.19
C ILE A 676 12.87 6.42 20.09
N THR A 677 13.62 7.52 20.25
CA THR A 677 15.09 7.51 20.20
C THR A 677 15.70 6.61 21.28
N SER A 678 15.09 6.53 22.46
CA SER A 678 15.50 5.60 23.53
C SER A 678 15.30 4.13 23.14
N TYR A 679 14.16 3.77 22.54
CA TYR A 679 13.92 2.40 22.06
C TYR A 679 14.79 2.05 20.84
N GLU A 680 15.06 2.98 19.94
CA GLU A 680 15.98 2.81 18.81
C GLU A 680 17.42 2.56 19.31
N ALA A 681 17.87 3.29 20.33
CA ALA A 681 19.17 3.06 20.97
C ALA A 681 19.26 1.67 21.64
N GLN A 682 18.20 1.23 22.36
CA GLN A 682 18.13 -0.10 22.96
C GLN A 682 18.12 -1.21 21.88
N LEU A 683 17.41 -1.02 20.76
CA LEU A 683 17.43 -1.96 19.64
C LEU A 683 18.82 -2.02 18.97
N ALA A 684 19.51 -0.89 18.83
CA ALA A 684 20.89 -0.86 18.33
C ALA A 684 21.86 -1.61 19.26
N GLU A 685 21.75 -1.42 20.58
CA GLU A 685 22.54 -2.15 21.58
C GLU A 685 22.27 -3.66 21.53
N LYS A 686 21.01 -4.09 21.49
CA LYS A 686 20.66 -5.52 21.41
C LYS A 686 21.05 -6.17 20.08
N ASN A 687 21.00 -5.44 18.97
CA ASN A 687 21.57 -5.93 17.71
C ASN A 687 23.10 -6.07 17.80
N ALA A 688 23.81 -5.16 18.48
CA ALA A 688 25.25 -5.27 18.70
C ALA A 688 25.62 -6.44 19.65
N GLU A 689 24.82 -6.72 20.69
CA GLU A 689 24.95 -7.94 21.51
C GLU A 689 24.76 -9.21 20.67
N ILE A 690 23.73 -9.26 19.82
CA ILE A 690 23.44 -10.40 18.95
C ILE A 690 24.60 -10.67 17.97
N GLU A 691 25.19 -9.64 17.36
CA GLU A 691 26.35 -9.83 16.47
C GLU A 691 27.63 -10.26 17.21
N ARG A 692 27.86 -9.79 18.44
CA ARG A 692 28.94 -10.33 19.30
C ARG A 692 28.73 -11.81 19.59
N ALA A 693 27.53 -12.19 20.02
CA ALA A 693 27.18 -13.59 20.32
C ALA A 693 27.27 -14.50 19.07
N LYS A 694 26.83 -14.03 17.90
CA LYS A 694 27.02 -14.73 16.61
C LYS A 694 28.50 -14.93 16.27
N LYS A 695 29.34 -13.93 16.52
CA LYS A 695 30.79 -14.00 16.27
C LYS A 695 31.44 -15.03 17.19
N GLU A 696 31.17 -14.96 18.50
CA GLU A 696 31.69 -15.93 19.49
C GLU A 696 31.24 -17.37 19.18
N LEU A 697 29.97 -17.55 18.77
CA LEU A 697 29.43 -18.85 18.37
C LEU A 697 30.06 -19.37 17.05
N ASN A 698 30.49 -18.49 16.15
CA ASN A 698 31.26 -18.89 14.96
C ASN A 698 32.73 -19.19 15.26
N ASP A 699 33.38 -18.43 16.15
CA ASP A 699 34.78 -18.63 16.51
C ASP A 699 34.98 -19.86 17.43
N THR A 700 34.02 -20.17 18.30
CA THR A 700 33.95 -21.46 19.02
C THR A 700 33.70 -22.64 18.08
N ARG A 701 32.80 -22.52 17.09
CA ARG A 701 32.65 -23.53 16.02
C ARG A 701 33.94 -23.73 15.21
N ARG A 702 34.71 -22.66 14.97
CA ARG A 702 36.03 -22.72 14.31
C ARG A 702 37.12 -23.32 15.21
N ALA A 703 37.04 -23.17 16.53
CA ALA A 703 37.91 -23.88 17.48
C ALA A 703 37.60 -25.38 17.46
N ALA A 704 36.34 -25.75 17.70
CA ALA A 704 35.89 -27.15 17.71
C ALA A 704 36.21 -27.90 16.40
N LYS A 705 36.07 -27.26 15.23
CA LYS A 705 36.48 -27.87 13.94
C LYS A 705 37.99 -28.10 13.82
N ARG A 706 38.82 -27.21 14.37
CA ARG A 706 40.28 -27.39 14.40
C ARG A 706 40.69 -28.50 15.38
N GLU A 707 40.06 -28.54 16.54
CA GLU A 707 40.25 -29.60 17.54
C GLU A 707 39.83 -30.97 16.98
N GLN A 708 38.69 -31.06 16.30
CA GLN A 708 38.26 -32.28 15.60
C GLN A 708 39.26 -32.72 14.53
N ALA A 709 39.81 -31.80 13.72
CA ALA A 709 40.83 -32.13 12.74
C ALA A 709 42.13 -32.65 13.38
N LEU A 710 42.58 -32.03 14.49
CA LEU A 710 43.76 -32.46 15.25
C LEU A 710 43.54 -33.81 15.96
N MET A 711 42.34 -34.07 16.48
CA MET A 711 41.99 -35.37 17.04
C MET A 711 41.95 -36.47 15.96
N LEU A 712 41.43 -36.16 14.77
CA LEU A 712 41.42 -37.08 13.63
C LEU A 712 42.84 -37.41 13.15
N SER A 713 43.74 -36.43 13.02
CA SER A 713 45.13 -36.69 12.66
C SER A 713 45.86 -37.48 13.74
N ALA A 714 45.71 -37.12 15.02
CA ALA A 714 46.32 -37.85 16.13
C ALA A 714 45.81 -39.30 16.24
N TRP A 715 44.53 -39.55 15.95
CA TRP A 715 43.96 -40.90 15.92
C TRP A 715 44.49 -41.72 14.73
N TYR A 716 44.65 -41.10 13.55
CA TYR A 716 45.24 -41.72 12.37
C TYR A 716 46.73 -42.07 12.59
N ASP A 717 47.51 -41.16 13.17
CA ASP A 717 48.91 -41.39 13.55
C ASP A 717 49.03 -42.49 14.62
N LEU A 718 48.12 -42.51 15.60
CA LEU A 718 48.06 -43.58 16.61
C LEU A 718 47.75 -44.93 15.96
N GLY A 719 46.78 -44.99 15.05
CA GLY A 719 46.42 -46.19 14.28
C GLY A 719 47.58 -46.72 13.43
N ILE A 720 48.26 -45.83 12.68
CA ILE A 720 49.47 -46.20 11.93
C ILE A 720 50.57 -46.72 12.85
N ASN A 721 50.83 -46.07 13.99
CA ASN A 721 51.85 -46.52 14.93
C ASN A 721 51.47 -47.86 15.61
N GLN A 722 50.19 -48.09 15.89
CA GLN A 722 49.70 -49.37 16.41
C GLN A 722 49.83 -50.49 15.36
N GLN A 723 49.47 -50.23 14.10
CA GLN A 723 49.62 -51.22 13.03
C GLN A 723 51.08 -51.49 12.67
N ARG A 724 51.97 -50.48 12.72
CA ARG A 724 53.43 -50.69 12.65
C ARG A 724 53.91 -51.59 13.79
N ARG A 725 53.50 -51.31 15.04
CA ARG A 725 53.82 -52.17 16.19
C ARG A 725 53.34 -53.60 16.02
N LEU A 726 52.10 -53.81 15.55
CA LEU A 726 51.55 -55.15 15.28
C LEU A 726 52.32 -55.88 14.18
N ASN A 727 52.68 -55.21 13.07
CA ASN A 727 53.51 -55.80 12.02
C ASN A 727 54.92 -56.15 12.52
N THR A 728 55.57 -55.27 13.31
CA THR A 728 56.87 -55.56 13.94
C THR A 728 56.76 -56.73 14.92
N GLN A 729 55.66 -56.83 15.67
CA GLN A 729 55.42 -57.93 16.61
C GLN A 729 55.19 -59.26 15.86
N GLN A 730 54.42 -59.26 14.77
CA GLN A 730 54.30 -60.41 13.87
C GLN A 730 55.64 -60.82 13.25
N GLN A 731 56.48 -59.87 12.82
CA GLN A 731 57.83 -60.17 12.33
C GLN A 731 58.77 -60.70 13.42
N SER A 732 58.53 -60.39 14.70
CA SER A 732 59.27 -60.99 15.82
C SER A 732 58.83 -62.43 16.10
N VAL A 733 57.52 -62.71 16.05
CA VAL A 733 56.97 -64.08 16.18
C VAL A 733 57.41 -64.95 15.01
N GLY A 734 57.41 -64.41 13.79
CA GLY A 734 57.91 -65.06 12.57
C GLY A 734 59.42 -65.34 12.54
N LYS A 735 60.17 -64.96 13.60
CA LYS A 735 61.55 -65.38 13.85
C LYS A 735 61.71 -66.31 15.06
N SER A 736 60.62 -66.70 15.71
CA SER A 736 60.61 -67.50 16.94
C SER A 736 60.07 -68.93 16.77
N GLU A 737 59.41 -69.26 15.65
CA GLU A 737 58.96 -70.63 15.35
C GLU A 737 59.91 -71.33 14.37
N GLY A 738 60.99 -71.89 14.92
CA GLY A 738 61.87 -72.79 14.18
C GLY A 738 61.30 -74.22 14.14
N THR A 739 61.24 -74.81 12.94
CA THR A 739 61.16 -76.27 12.73
C THR A 739 60.00 -77.03 13.42
N ALA A 740 58.76 -76.71 13.06
CA ALA A 740 57.68 -77.70 13.11
C ALA A 740 57.76 -78.62 11.88
N MET A 741 58.35 -79.81 12.03
CA MET A 741 58.45 -80.79 10.93
C MET A 741 57.07 -81.37 10.57
N SER A 742 56.78 -81.47 9.28
CA SER A 742 55.55 -82.12 8.80
C SER A 742 55.55 -83.61 9.16
N TRP A 743 54.40 -84.11 9.65
CA TRP A 743 54.21 -85.50 10.08
C TRP A 743 54.61 -86.53 8.99
N LEU A 744 54.40 -86.20 7.71
CA LEU A 744 54.81 -87.02 6.57
C LEU A 744 56.34 -87.06 6.32
N ALA A 745 57.11 -86.14 6.90
CA ALA A 745 58.58 -86.22 6.93
C ALA A 745 59.04 -87.14 8.06
N GLN A 746 58.41 -87.04 9.25
CA GLN A 746 58.65 -87.92 10.40
C GLN A 746 58.53 -89.41 10.00
N GLN A 747 57.41 -89.77 9.36
CA GLN A 747 57.11 -91.16 8.97
C GLN A 747 58.06 -91.72 7.90
N ARG A 748 58.68 -90.86 7.08
CA ARG A 748 59.73 -91.24 6.11
C ARG A 748 61.09 -91.45 6.78
N GLN A 749 61.29 -90.92 7.98
CA GLN A 749 62.54 -91.08 8.73
C GLN A 749 62.54 -92.40 9.51
N ASP A 750 61.44 -92.75 10.19
CA ASP A 750 61.31 -94.03 10.92
C ASP A 750 61.41 -95.26 9.98
N SER A 751 60.86 -95.14 8.76
CA SER A 751 60.98 -96.17 7.72
C SER A 751 62.38 -96.27 7.11
N SER A 752 63.23 -95.25 7.25
CA SER A 752 64.65 -95.30 6.90
C SER A 752 65.53 -95.88 8.01
N ILE A 753 65.07 -95.88 9.27
CA ILE A 753 65.85 -96.32 10.43
C ILE A 753 65.85 -97.86 10.54
N HIS A 754 64.74 -98.52 10.21
CA HIS A 754 64.61 -99.98 10.22
C HIS A 754 65.41 -100.70 9.10
N GLY A 755 66.24 -99.98 8.35
CA GLY A 755 67.11 -100.52 7.29
C GLY A 755 68.53 -100.92 7.74
N ARG A 756 68.89 -100.77 9.02
CA ARG A 756 70.25 -101.13 9.51
C ARG A 756 70.26 -101.73 10.94
N ARG A 757 70.34 -103.07 10.97
CA ARG A 757 70.47 -103.99 12.12
C ARG A 757 69.23 -104.14 13.00
#